data_AF-A0A1J5FH79-F1
#
_entry.id   AF-A0A1J5FH79-F1
#
_cell.length_a   1.000
_cell.length_b   1.000
_cell.length_c   1.000
_cell.angle_alpha   90.00
_cell.angle_beta   90.00
_cell.angle_gamma   90.00
#
_symmetry.space_group_name_H-M   'P 1'
#
loop_
_entity.id
_entity.type
_entity.pdbx_description
1 polymer ?
#
loop_
_entity_poly.entity_id
_entity_poly.type
_entity_poly.pdbx_seq_one_letter_code
_entity_poly.pdbx_strand_id
1 'polypeptide(L)'
;KYNLTGADLFLGEEALVKRTITSNVPQYNLSAKYPDFLDPTSASGGIDKVITADDTIRDLMGDIDLVASTTASNHFYLSGTKSDGTALSQKISMGDNDTVNTLLTQIGNAYGNTASVKVVNVSLNPEGEIVVEDKIKGSSKLDFHMVGAVDYNQADGNDAADIDSPIYGANAGNIDNLKDGETNFDRIIDQTSTAANTSLYIKSFVKSPYATATTPSSEFKSAAFAMDRAVVAGDTLSITVDNGTLYTQAFNVDSATTYDNLKNQIELAGDFTVAIAGDTITLNATAQGVASGVSINTDLANDNGSGTGAVSVTTTTLNSIVAADIDTLVYDRTQFSKNGSKLSSNTPQIIRDTNAFATPSTKISEVADLSQGTPGTLSGTKLTLKGTDVNGAQYTAEINFLNTASGGSSFSVDTDADGIVDTSFDIFNMNTPRTAINADDMTYRQLMDVTNMLVAGNLPVTNTDTEYDNAVAASNLAGQTFLTYDGKIQFQDTNNSNTKASLAIYDSNSGNFSTDAPVMTFNSNNALTVRDPKTDFFKNLNEIITAVENHKLYPDSESGDMRSTGMENAIQMIDDLMEHVSKSRALVGAQSNSLTNSLERVQLLEISTMTLRSSVIDTDIAEASLNLTQLSLSYQAMLSTVAKISQLSLVNYL
;
A
#
# COMPACT_ATOMS: atom_id res chain seq x y z
N LYS A 1 -8.71 25.01 26.00
CA LYS A 1 -7.61 24.11 26.43
C LYS A 1 -6.38 25.00 26.60
N TYR A 2 -5.82 25.12 27.81
CA TYR A 2 -4.69 26.03 28.11
C TYR A 2 -3.32 25.33 28.18
N ASN A 3 -3.31 24.00 28.03
CA ASN A 3 -2.10 23.20 27.92
C ASN A 3 -2.09 22.57 26.53
N LEU A 4 -0.96 22.67 25.83
CA LEU A 4 -0.66 21.86 24.67
C LEU A 4 -0.24 20.47 25.18
N THR A 5 -0.87 19.41 24.69
CA THR A 5 -0.43 18.06 25.06
C THR A 5 0.87 17.73 24.35
N GLY A 6 1.66 16.79 24.88
CA GLY A 6 2.84 16.30 24.16
C GLY A 6 2.48 15.68 22.82
N ALA A 7 1.31 15.05 22.72
CA ALA A 7 0.78 14.54 21.46
C ALA A 7 0.51 15.66 20.46
N ASP A 8 -0.10 16.78 20.85
CA ASP A 8 -0.33 17.91 19.94
C ASP A 8 0.98 18.57 19.46
N LEU A 9 2.05 18.51 20.27
CA LEU A 9 3.36 19.09 19.95
C LEU A 9 4.24 18.17 19.07
N PHE A 10 4.10 16.85 19.22
CA PHE A 10 4.99 15.89 18.54
C PHE A 10 4.29 15.06 17.46
N LEU A 11 2.96 14.97 17.51
CA LEU A 11 2.11 14.17 16.62
C LEU A 11 0.95 15.02 16.04
N GLY A 12 1.13 16.36 16.01
CA GLY A 12 0.10 17.31 15.64
C GLY A 12 -0.24 17.32 14.15
N GLU A 13 -1.42 17.83 13.83
CA GLU A 13 -1.87 18.06 12.45
C GLU A 13 -1.70 19.54 12.07
N GLU A 14 -1.03 19.78 10.96
CA GLU A 14 -0.84 21.09 10.37
C GLU A 14 -1.84 21.31 9.22
N ALA A 15 -2.99 21.90 9.54
CA ALA A 15 -4.08 22.14 8.59
C ALA A 15 -3.70 23.04 7.37
N LEU A 16 -2.55 23.73 7.43
CA LEU A 16 -2.07 24.61 6.35
C LEU A 16 -0.99 23.97 5.48
N VAL A 17 -0.40 22.87 5.94
CA VAL A 17 0.63 22.13 5.21
C VAL A 17 -0.04 21.31 4.12
N LYS A 18 0.66 21.18 3.00
CA LYS A 18 0.24 20.38 1.86
C LYS A 18 1.08 19.11 1.82
N ARG A 19 0.47 18.01 1.41
CA ARG A 19 1.19 16.76 1.18
C ARG A 19 1.98 16.84 -0.13
N THR A 20 3.22 16.40 -0.09
CA THR A 20 4.10 16.31 -1.26
C THR A 20 4.72 14.93 -1.30
N ILE A 21 4.58 14.25 -2.43
CA ILE A 21 5.17 12.94 -2.68
C ILE A 21 6.09 13.01 -3.89
N THR A 22 7.14 12.19 -3.89
CA THR A 22 8.13 12.11 -4.96
C THR A 22 8.41 10.67 -5.33
N SER A 23 8.58 10.40 -6.63
CA SER A 23 9.18 9.17 -7.09
C SER A 23 10.65 9.08 -6.63
N ASN A 24 11.23 7.88 -6.63
CA ASN A 24 12.61 7.64 -6.17
C ASN A 24 13.51 6.99 -7.25
N VAL A 25 13.04 6.97 -8.50
CA VAL A 25 13.83 6.54 -9.65
C VAL A 25 14.11 7.76 -10.52
N PRO A 26 15.37 8.23 -10.57
CA PRO A 26 15.80 9.26 -11.49
C PRO A 26 15.55 8.84 -12.95
N GLN A 27 15.02 9.76 -13.75
CA GLN A 27 14.69 9.49 -15.14
C GLN A 27 15.69 10.18 -16.06
N TYR A 28 16.41 9.38 -16.83
CA TYR A 28 17.38 9.85 -17.81
C TYR A 28 16.79 9.83 -19.22
N ASN A 29 17.30 10.76 -20.04
CA ASN A 29 17.03 10.84 -21.47
C ASN A 29 17.82 9.73 -22.19
N LEU A 30 17.11 8.70 -22.64
CA LEU A 30 17.69 7.53 -23.28
C LEU A 30 18.24 7.87 -24.67
N SER A 31 17.68 8.83 -25.39
CA SER A 31 18.22 9.32 -26.67
C SER A 31 19.58 10.00 -26.53
N ALA A 32 19.80 10.69 -25.42
CA ALA A 32 21.09 11.31 -25.11
C ALA A 32 22.14 10.27 -24.70
N LYS A 33 21.72 9.22 -23.99
CA LYS A 33 22.57 8.08 -23.60
C LYS A 33 22.90 7.15 -24.78
N TYR A 34 21.96 6.99 -25.71
CA TYR A 34 22.07 6.15 -26.90
C TYR A 34 21.77 6.94 -28.18
N PRO A 35 22.69 7.82 -28.63
CA PRO A 35 22.49 8.60 -29.85
C PRO A 35 22.37 7.72 -31.11
N ASP A 36 22.86 6.47 -31.03
CA ASP A 36 22.93 5.51 -32.13
C ASP A 36 21.54 5.12 -32.68
N PHE A 37 20.46 5.25 -31.89
CA PHE A 37 19.09 5.02 -32.40
C PHE A 37 18.44 6.26 -33.04
N LEU A 38 18.95 7.47 -32.79
CA LEU A 38 18.53 8.68 -33.51
C LEU A 38 19.34 8.89 -34.80
N ASP A 39 20.61 8.50 -34.78
CA ASP A 39 21.51 8.54 -35.93
C ASP A 39 22.54 7.39 -35.82
N PRO A 40 22.45 6.35 -36.66
CA PRO A 40 23.33 5.18 -36.61
C PRO A 40 24.76 5.50 -37.05
N THR A 41 25.03 6.73 -37.47
CA THR A 41 26.38 7.23 -37.79
C THR A 41 27.03 7.97 -36.62
N SER A 42 26.30 8.20 -35.53
CA SER A 42 26.85 8.70 -34.27
C SER A 42 27.81 7.70 -33.66
N ALA A 43 28.86 8.19 -33.02
CA ALA A 43 29.80 7.34 -32.31
C ALA A 43 29.16 6.86 -31.00
N SER A 44 29.24 5.55 -30.73
CA SER A 44 28.80 4.95 -29.48
C SER A 44 29.48 5.63 -28.29
N GLY A 45 28.70 6.35 -27.49
CA GLY A 45 29.21 7.14 -26.37
C GLY A 45 28.33 8.34 -26.02
N GLY A 46 27.05 8.08 -25.72
CA GLY A 46 26.13 9.12 -25.25
C GLY A 46 26.48 9.65 -23.86
N ILE A 47 25.70 10.66 -23.43
CA ILE A 47 25.84 11.29 -22.12
C ILE A 47 24.62 11.01 -21.25
N ASP A 48 24.84 10.80 -19.96
CA ASP A 48 23.75 10.76 -19.00
C ASP A 48 23.21 12.18 -18.81
N LYS A 49 22.05 12.44 -19.44
CA LYS A 49 21.30 13.68 -19.32
C LYS A 49 19.98 13.37 -18.61
N VAL A 50 19.70 14.10 -17.53
CA VAL A 50 18.40 14.02 -16.84
C VAL A 50 17.28 14.53 -17.75
N ILE A 51 16.12 13.89 -17.67
CA ILE A 51 14.97 14.27 -18.50
C ILE A 51 14.33 15.57 -18.02
N THR A 52 13.85 16.36 -18.97
CA THR A 52 13.15 17.62 -18.74
C THR A 52 11.73 17.56 -19.29
N ALA A 53 10.87 18.47 -18.86
CA ALA A 53 9.47 18.48 -19.28
C ALA A 53 9.29 18.71 -20.80
N ASP A 54 10.28 19.30 -21.47
CA ASP A 54 10.27 19.57 -22.91
C ASP A 54 10.77 18.39 -23.75
N ASP A 55 11.44 17.39 -23.14
CA ASP A 55 11.86 16.18 -23.83
C ASP A 55 10.64 15.31 -24.21
N THR A 56 10.82 14.42 -25.17
CA THR A 56 9.73 13.60 -25.73
C THR A 56 9.55 12.27 -24.96
N ILE A 57 8.41 11.60 -25.14
CA ILE A 57 8.20 10.26 -24.58
C ILE A 57 9.18 9.26 -25.20
N ARG A 58 9.59 9.45 -26.45
CA ARG A 58 10.69 8.69 -27.06
C ARG A 58 11.98 8.80 -26.26
N ASP A 59 12.29 10.01 -25.80
CA ASP A 59 13.48 10.24 -24.98
C ASP A 59 13.35 9.62 -23.58
N LEU A 60 12.13 9.48 -23.06
CA LEU A 60 11.85 8.84 -21.78
C LEU A 60 11.87 7.31 -21.88
N MET A 61 11.13 6.73 -22.82
CA MET A 61 10.93 5.29 -22.91
C MET A 61 12.01 4.60 -23.74
N GLY A 62 12.70 5.32 -24.62
CA GLY A 62 13.69 4.77 -25.54
C GLY A 62 13.04 4.17 -26.77
N ASP A 63 13.85 3.90 -27.79
CA ASP A 63 13.41 3.30 -29.05
C ASP A 63 14.53 2.43 -29.64
N ILE A 64 14.16 1.50 -30.51
CA ILE A 64 15.09 0.61 -31.22
C ILE A 64 15.23 0.95 -32.72
N ASP A 65 14.38 1.84 -33.23
CA ASP A 65 14.41 2.26 -34.63
C ASP A 65 14.67 3.77 -34.80
N LEU A 66 14.75 4.21 -36.07
CA LEU A 66 15.01 5.61 -36.44
C LEU A 66 13.74 6.44 -36.62
N VAL A 67 12.57 5.82 -36.58
CA VAL A 67 11.30 6.40 -36.97
C VAL A 67 10.39 6.53 -35.76
N ALA A 68 10.27 7.75 -35.24
CA ALA A 68 9.33 8.03 -34.16
C ALA A 68 7.90 7.63 -34.57
N SER A 69 7.30 6.74 -33.79
CA SER A 69 5.91 6.33 -33.96
C SER A 69 4.97 7.46 -33.55
N THR A 70 3.96 7.70 -34.36
CA THR A 70 2.86 8.61 -34.03
C THR A 70 1.67 7.88 -33.42
N THR A 71 1.71 6.54 -33.37
CA THR A 71 0.69 5.74 -32.69
C THR A 71 1.01 5.65 -31.19
N ALA A 72 -0.03 5.47 -30.37
CA ALA A 72 0.13 5.39 -28.93
C ALA A 72 0.66 4.01 -28.50
N SER A 73 1.96 3.77 -28.68
CA SER A 73 2.69 2.54 -28.33
C SER A 73 3.26 2.53 -26.92
N ASN A 74 3.30 3.69 -26.25
CA ASN A 74 3.81 3.81 -24.88
C ASN A 74 2.63 3.83 -23.91
N HIS A 75 2.57 2.87 -23.01
CA HIS A 75 1.50 2.72 -22.03
C HIS A 75 2.02 2.97 -20.62
N PHE A 76 1.40 3.90 -19.91
CA PHE A 76 1.68 4.22 -18.52
C PHE A 76 0.51 3.79 -17.64
N TYR A 77 0.81 3.01 -16.62
CA TYR A 77 -0.12 2.48 -15.64
C TYR A 77 0.05 3.24 -14.34
N LEU A 78 -0.94 4.06 -14.01
CA LEU A 78 -0.95 4.90 -12.82
C LEU A 78 -1.89 4.31 -11.77
N SER A 79 -1.35 4.03 -10.60
CA SER A 79 -2.11 3.60 -9.42
C SER A 79 -1.85 4.54 -8.24
N GLY A 80 -2.82 4.69 -7.35
CA GLY A 80 -2.65 5.54 -6.17
C GLY A 80 -3.97 5.91 -5.51
N THR A 81 -3.95 7.00 -4.76
CA THR A 81 -5.13 7.59 -4.12
C THR A 81 -5.15 9.09 -4.33
N LYS A 82 -6.33 9.65 -4.63
CA LYS A 82 -6.49 11.09 -4.86
C LYS A 82 -6.54 11.87 -3.55
N SER A 83 -6.51 13.19 -3.64
CA SER A 83 -6.59 14.09 -2.47
C SER A 83 -7.84 13.90 -1.61
N ASP A 84 -8.93 13.36 -2.18
CA ASP A 84 -10.19 13.03 -1.49
C ASP A 84 -10.20 11.62 -0.87
N GLY A 85 -9.14 10.82 -1.11
CA GLY A 85 -9.03 9.43 -0.68
C GLY A 85 -9.79 8.43 -1.55
N THR A 86 -10.25 8.81 -2.75
CA THR A 86 -10.67 7.84 -3.76
C THR A 86 -9.47 7.09 -4.33
N ALA A 87 -9.64 5.81 -4.64
CA ALA A 87 -8.62 5.01 -5.30
C ALA A 87 -8.49 5.44 -6.78
N LEU A 88 -7.29 5.31 -7.32
CA LEU A 88 -6.94 5.65 -8.69
C LEU A 88 -6.28 4.44 -9.35
N SER A 89 -6.78 4.04 -10.50
CA SER A 89 -6.15 3.09 -11.42
C SER A 89 -6.49 3.54 -12.84
N GLN A 90 -5.49 3.98 -13.60
CA GLN A 90 -5.70 4.54 -14.93
C GLN A 90 -4.56 4.17 -15.88
N LYS A 91 -4.93 3.76 -17.10
CA LYS A 91 -4.02 3.62 -18.23
C LYS A 91 -3.94 4.93 -19.02
N ILE A 92 -2.72 5.38 -19.30
CA ILE A 92 -2.40 6.54 -20.13
C ILE A 92 -1.58 6.04 -21.32
N SER A 93 -2.08 6.23 -22.53
CA SER A 93 -1.37 5.82 -23.75
C SER A 93 -0.86 7.06 -24.50
N MET A 94 0.39 7.03 -24.95
CA MET A 94 1.07 8.17 -25.58
C MET A 94 1.93 7.72 -26.76
N GLY A 95 2.08 8.60 -27.76
CA GLY A 95 3.00 8.38 -28.88
C GLY A 95 4.38 8.95 -28.62
N ASP A 96 5.35 8.57 -29.44
CA ASP A 96 6.77 8.94 -29.23
C ASP A 96 7.01 10.44 -29.30
N ASN A 97 6.23 11.14 -30.13
CA ASN A 97 6.32 12.60 -30.34
C ASN A 97 5.63 13.42 -29.24
N ASP A 98 4.88 12.79 -28.34
CA ASP A 98 4.29 13.51 -27.22
C ASP A 98 5.40 13.95 -26.25
N THR A 99 5.17 15.05 -25.54
CA THR A 99 6.15 15.58 -24.56
C THR A 99 5.92 15.01 -23.18
N VAL A 100 6.96 14.98 -22.35
CA VAL A 100 6.84 14.64 -20.93
C VAL A 100 5.90 15.62 -20.23
N ASN A 101 5.85 16.91 -20.60
CA ASN A 101 4.87 17.85 -20.08
C ASN A 101 3.40 17.45 -20.37
N THR A 102 3.14 16.83 -21.53
CA THR A 102 1.84 16.23 -21.83
C THR A 102 1.53 15.09 -20.84
N LEU A 103 2.50 14.22 -20.55
CA LEU A 103 2.34 13.14 -19.56
C LEU A 103 2.04 13.71 -18.17
N LEU A 104 2.80 14.69 -17.69
CA LEU A 104 2.57 15.35 -16.39
C LEU A 104 1.17 15.98 -16.33
N THR A 105 0.69 16.53 -17.44
CA THR A 105 -0.67 17.07 -17.54
C THR A 105 -1.73 15.97 -17.47
N GLN A 106 -1.52 14.83 -18.15
CA GLN A 106 -2.43 13.69 -18.10
C GLN A 106 -2.47 13.04 -16.70
N ILE A 107 -1.33 12.91 -16.03
CA ILE A 107 -1.25 12.50 -14.62
C ILE A 107 -2.07 13.48 -13.77
N GLY A 108 -1.85 14.79 -13.94
CA GLY A 108 -2.65 15.79 -13.23
C GLY A 108 -4.16 15.65 -13.45
N ASN A 109 -4.58 15.34 -14.68
CA ASN A 109 -5.99 15.11 -15.02
C ASN A 109 -6.55 13.84 -14.36
N ALA A 110 -5.74 12.77 -14.25
CA ALA A 110 -6.10 11.54 -13.53
C ALA A 110 -6.43 11.80 -12.05
N TYR A 111 -5.67 12.70 -11.42
CA TYR A 111 -5.91 13.18 -10.07
C TYR A 111 -7.04 14.22 -9.94
N GLY A 112 -7.70 14.59 -11.04
CA GLY A 112 -8.87 15.48 -11.05
C GLY A 112 -8.61 16.92 -11.47
N ASN A 113 -7.45 17.23 -12.06
CA ASN A 113 -7.24 18.54 -12.68
C ASN A 113 -8.17 18.72 -13.89
N THR A 114 -8.69 19.93 -14.03
CA THR A 114 -9.46 20.39 -15.18
C THR A 114 -8.87 21.70 -15.69
N ALA A 115 -9.33 22.19 -16.85
CA ALA A 115 -8.85 23.46 -17.41
C ALA A 115 -9.05 24.66 -16.46
N SER A 116 -10.02 24.59 -15.54
CA SER A 116 -10.35 25.69 -14.61
C SER A 116 -9.94 25.43 -13.17
N VAL A 117 -9.82 24.16 -12.75
CA VAL A 117 -9.51 23.79 -11.35
C VAL A 117 -8.33 22.83 -11.34
N LYS A 118 -7.26 23.22 -10.64
CA LYS A 118 -6.11 22.35 -10.36
C LYS A 118 -6.21 21.86 -8.91
N VAL A 119 -6.39 20.56 -8.72
CA VAL A 119 -6.42 19.87 -7.42
C VAL A 119 -5.00 19.47 -7.00
N VAL A 120 -4.16 19.05 -7.94
CA VAL A 120 -2.76 18.68 -7.71
C VAL A 120 -1.82 19.48 -8.61
N ASN A 121 -0.57 19.60 -8.19
CA ASN A 121 0.52 20.11 -9.01
C ASN A 121 1.50 18.97 -9.27
N VAL A 122 1.71 18.62 -10.54
CA VAL A 122 2.63 17.55 -10.98
C VAL A 122 3.78 18.20 -11.71
N SER A 123 5.01 17.93 -11.29
CA SER A 123 6.23 18.52 -11.86
C SER A 123 7.39 17.53 -11.80
N LEU A 124 8.43 17.78 -12.60
CA LEU A 124 9.71 17.08 -12.46
C LEU A 124 10.66 17.88 -11.56
N ASN A 125 11.39 17.20 -10.69
CA ASN A 125 12.51 17.80 -9.96
C ASN A 125 13.78 17.85 -10.84
N PRO A 126 14.86 18.52 -10.39
CA PRO A 126 16.11 18.61 -11.14
C PRO A 126 16.78 17.26 -11.49
N GLU A 127 16.42 16.19 -10.78
CA GLU A 127 16.94 14.82 -10.96
C GLU A 127 16.01 13.95 -11.84
N GLY A 128 14.95 14.52 -12.42
CA GLY A 128 14.05 13.84 -13.34
C GLY A 128 12.98 12.98 -12.64
N GLU A 129 12.79 13.16 -11.34
CA GLU A 129 11.78 12.46 -10.55
C GLU A 129 10.44 13.22 -10.59
N ILE A 130 9.34 12.48 -10.59
CA ILE A 130 7.99 13.04 -10.60
C ILE A 130 7.60 13.42 -9.17
N VAL A 131 7.31 14.70 -8.97
CA VAL A 131 6.82 15.27 -7.72
C VAL A 131 5.35 15.64 -7.87
N VAL A 132 4.51 15.15 -6.96
CA VAL A 132 3.09 15.47 -6.88
C VAL A 132 2.81 16.21 -5.57
N GLU A 133 2.36 17.47 -5.67
CA GLU A 133 1.94 18.30 -4.53
C GLU A 133 0.42 18.45 -4.51
N ASP A 134 -0.19 18.14 -3.38
CA ASP A 134 -1.61 18.39 -3.16
C ASP A 134 -1.90 19.88 -2.99
N LYS A 135 -2.94 20.43 -3.62
CA LYS A 135 -3.40 21.80 -3.31
C LYS A 135 -4.37 21.84 -2.15
N ILE A 136 -4.98 20.71 -1.79
CA ILE A 136 -5.82 20.60 -0.60
C ILE A 136 -4.91 20.60 0.62
N LYS A 137 -5.08 21.61 1.47
CA LYS A 137 -4.29 21.73 2.70
C LYS A 137 -4.84 20.78 3.75
N GLY A 138 -3.95 20.16 4.52
CA GLY A 138 -4.31 19.24 5.60
C GLY A 138 -4.60 17.80 5.17
N SER A 139 -4.76 17.48 3.88
CA SER A 139 -5.02 16.10 3.46
C SER A 139 -3.76 15.23 3.49
N SER A 140 -3.82 14.07 4.15
CA SER A 140 -2.71 13.10 4.20
C SER A 140 -2.92 11.88 3.28
N LYS A 141 -3.86 11.95 2.34
CA LYS A 141 -4.36 10.77 1.61
C LYS A 141 -3.77 10.57 0.22
N LEU A 142 -3.04 11.54 -0.32
CA LEU A 142 -2.49 11.47 -1.67
C LEU A 142 -1.44 10.36 -1.78
N ASP A 143 -1.57 9.51 -2.79
CA ASP A 143 -0.58 8.48 -3.11
C ASP A 143 -0.34 8.33 -4.62
N PHE A 144 0.86 7.86 -5.01
CA PHE A 144 1.32 7.73 -6.39
C PHE A 144 2.20 6.51 -6.59
N HIS A 145 1.90 5.76 -7.64
CA HIS A 145 2.71 4.69 -8.21
C HIS A 145 2.53 4.66 -9.72
N MET A 146 3.63 4.50 -10.46
CA MET A 146 3.55 4.47 -11.92
C MET A 146 4.57 3.52 -12.53
N VAL A 147 4.14 2.83 -13.58
CA VAL A 147 4.97 1.96 -14.41
C VAL A 147 4.68 2.28 -15.87
N GLY A 148 5.73 2.44 -16.67
CA GLY A 148 5.64 2.57 -18.13
C GLY A 148 6.00 1.26 -18.81
N ALA A 149 5.36 0.97 -19.93
CA ALA A 149 5.67 -0.16 -20.79
C ALA A 149 5.62 0.26 -22.26
N VAL A 150 6.50 -0.31 -23.07
CA VAL A 150 6.51 -0.17 -24.52
C VAL A 150 6.92 -1.48 -25.16
N ASP A 151 6.22 -1.88 -26.22
CA ASP A 151 6.56 -3.05 -27.03
C ASP A 151 7.25 -2.60 -28.31
N TYR A 152 8.51 -3.00 -28.45
CA TYR A 152 9.29 -2.68 -29.64
C TYR A 152 9.05 -3.64 -30.81
N ASN A 153 8.34 -4.76 -30.59
CA ASN A 153 8.03 -5.70 -31.65
C ASN A 153 6.78 -5.29 -32.43
N GLN A 154 6.94 -4.41 -33.41
CA GLN A 154 5.82 -3.97 -34.25
C GLN A 154 5.50 -4.94 -35.41
N ALA A 155 6.24 -6.06 -35.56
CA ALA A 155 6.18 -6.91 -36.75
C ALA A 155 5.03 -7.93 -36.75
N ASP A 156 4.53 -8.30 -35.57
CA ASP A 156 3.43 -9.27 -35.42
C ASP A 156 2.06 -8.59 -35.29
N GLY A 157 2.02 -7.26 -35.20
CA GLY A 157 0.81 -6.46 -35.05
C GLY A 157 0.18 -6.56 -33.67
N ASN A 158 0.86 -7.19 -32.71
CA ASN A 158 0.46 -7.22 -31.31
C ASN A 158 1.14 -6.07 -30.58
N ASP A 159 0.51 -5.66 -29.47
CA ASP A 159 1.10 -4.73 -28.53
C ASP A 159 1.07 -5.40 -27.16
N ALA A 160 2.22 -5.95 -26.73
CA ALA A 160 2.36 -6.57 -25.43
C ALA A 160 2.38 -5.54 -24.28
N ALA A 161 2.70 -4.27 -24.57
CA ALA A 161 2.68 -3.21 -23.57
C ALA A 161 1.25 -2.76 -23.24
N ASP A 162 0.27 -2.97 -24.13
CA ASP A 162 -1.15 -2.82 -23.83
C ASP A 162 -1.71 -4.05 -23.09
N ILE A 163 -1.87 -3.97 -21.77
CA ILE A 163 -2.42 -5.08 -20.97
C ILE A 163 -3.88 -5.40 -21.29
N ASP A 164 -4.62 -4.51 -21.95
CA ASP A 164 -6.00 -4.76 -22.43
C ASP A 164 -6.03 -5.44 -23.80
N SER A 165 -4.86 -5.69 -24.39
CA SER A 165 -4.73 -6.33 -25.70
C SER A 165 -5.42 -7.70 -25.73
N PRO A 166 -6.12 -8.05 -26.83
CA PRO A 166 -6.78 -9.35 -26.97
C PRO A 166 -5.84 -10.56 -26.84
N ILE A 167 -4.53 -10.35 -26.99
CA ILE A 167 -3.51 -11.41 -26.83
C ILE A 167 -3.56 -12.07 -25.45
N TYR A 168 -4.04 -11.34 -24.43
CA TYR A 168 -4.10 -11.81 -23.05
C TYR A 168 -5.41 -12.54 -22.70
N GLY A 169 -6.39 -12.57 -23.61
CA GLY A 169 -7.63 -13.31 -23.44
C GLY A 169 -8.37 -12.96 -22.14
N ALA A 170 -8.55 -13.96 -21.26
CA ALA A 170 -9.25 -13.78 -19.98
C ALA A 170 -8.47 -12.96 -18.94
N ASN A 171 -7.16 -12.78 -19.14
CA ASN A 171 -6.28 -12.02 -18.25
C ASN A 171 -6.11 -10.56 -18.69
N ALA A 172 -6.83 -10.11 -19.73
CA ALA A 172 -6.78 -8.74 -20.20
C ALA A 172 -7.10 -7.75 -19.06
N GLY A 173 -6.34 -6.65 -19.01
CA GLY A 173 -6.42 -5.61 -17.98
C GLY A 173 -5.58 -5.87 -16.74
N ASN A 174 -4.95 -7.04 -16.59
CA ASN A 174 -4.08 -7.32 -15.46
C ASN A 174 -2.65 -6.83 -15.72
N ILE A 175 -2.11 -6.06 -14.78
CA ILE A 175 -0.73 -5.56 -14.82
C ILE A 175 0.29 -6.70 -14.87
N ASP A 176 -0.06 -7.88 -14.35
CA ASP A 176 0.78 -9.09 -14.38
C ASP A 176 1.17 -9.54 -15.79
N ASN A 177 0.41 -9.13 -16.80
CA ASN A 177 0.72 -9.40 -18.21
C ASN A 177 2.07 -8.79 -18.64
N LEU A 178 2.58 -7.80 -17.88
CA LEU A 178 3.88 -7.19 -18.14
C LEU A 178 5.04 -7.94 -17.47
N LYS A 179 4.82 -8.96 -16.64
CA LYS A 179 5.92 -9.63 -15.89
C LYS A 179 7.02 -10.22 -16.77
N ASP A 180 6.71 -10.49 -18.03
CA ASP A 180 7.60 -11.11 -18.99
C ASP A 180 8.59 -10.13 -19.65
N GLY A 181 8.50 -8.82 -19.38
CA GLY A 181 9.35 -7.80 -20.00
C GLY A 181 10.72 -7.58 -19.32
N GLU A 182 11.55 -6.77 -19.96
CA GLU A 182 12.89 -6.39 -19.50
C GLU A 182 12.87 -4.99 -18.86
N THR A 183 13.58 -4.81 -17.74
CA THR A 183 13.66 -3.54 -17.02
C THR A 183 14.94 -2.76 -17.30
N ASN A 184 15.94 -3.42 -17.90
CA ASN A 184 17.19 -2.81 -18.31
C ASN A 184 17.21 -2.57 -19.83
N PHE A 185 17.06 -1.30 -20.22
CA PHE A 185 17.08 -0.88 -21.63
C PHE A 185 18.38 -1.27 -22.35
N ASP A 186 19.52 -1.26 -21.65
CA ASP A 186 20.83 -1.60 -22.23
C ASP A 186 20.83 -3.03 -22.79
N ARG A 187 20.09 -3.94 -22.16
CA ARG A 187 19.98 -5.33 -22.62
C ARG A 187 19.07 -5.50 -23.83
N ILE A 188 18.10 -4.60 -24.00
CA ILE A 188 17.21 -4.59 -25.16
C ILE A 188 18.00 -4.13 -26.39
N ILE A 189 18.72 -3.00 -26.28
CA ILE A 189 19.48 -2.44 -27.40
C ILE A 189 20.65 -3.33 -27.82
N ASP A 190 21.33 -3.96 -26.85
CA ASP A 190 22.42 -4.91 -27.10
C ASP A 190 21.92 -6.30 -27.53
N GLN A 191 20.60 -6.54 -27.55
CA GLN A 191 19.97 -7.84 -27.83
C GLN A 191 20.48 -8.96 -26.92
N THR A 192 20.74 -8.64 -25.64
CA THR A 192 21.21 -9.58 -24.60
C THR A 192 20.18 -9.82 -23.49
N SER A 193 18.95 -9.34 -23.69
CA SER A 193 17.83 -9.58 -22.78
C SER A 193 17.60 -11.09 -22.56
N THR A 194 17.31 -11.45 -21.32
CA THR A 194 16.92 -12.82 -20.94
C THR A 194 15.47 -12.87 -20.48
N ALA A 195 14.72 -11.78 -20.64
CA ALA A 195 13.30 -11.74 -20.33
C ALA A 195 12.53 -12.66 -21.28
N ALA A 196 11.37 -13.15 -20.85
CA ALA A 196 10.54 -14.03 -21.67
C ALA A 196 10.02 -13.33 -22.94
N ASN A 197 9.74 -12.03 -22.83
CA ASN A 197 9.55 -11.13 -23.96
C ASN A 197 10.70 -10.12 -24.01
N THR A 198 11.65 -10.35 -24.92
CA THR A 198 12.86 -9.52 -25.07
C THR A 198 12.59 -8.15 -25.69
N SER A 199 11.41 -7.96 -26.30
CA SER A 199 11.03 -6.70 -26.98
C SER A 199 10.13 -5.81 -26.13
N LEU A 200 9.58 -6.33 -25.03
CA LEU A 200 8.79 -5.56 -24.07
C LEU A 200 9.72 -4.89 -23.06
N TYR A 201 9.73 -3.55 -23.05
CA TYR A 201 10.49 -2.77 -22.09
C TYR A 201 9.59 -2.20 -21.00
N ILE A 202 10.03 -2.30 -19.74
CA ILE A 202 9.29 -1.84 -18.57
C ILE A 202 10.12 -0.84 -17.79
N LYS A 203 9.55 0.35 -17.63
CA LYS A 203 10.18 1.47 -16.94
C LYS A 203 9.47 1.74 -15.63
N SER A 204 10.18 1.54 -14.52
CA SER A 204 9.66 1.83 -13.18
C SER A 204 9.97 3.27 -12.77
N PHE A 205 8.99 3.94 -12.17
CA PHE A 205 9.17 5.28 -11.59
C PHE A 205 9.34 5.20 -10.08
N VAL A 206 8.80 4.15 -9.46
CA VAL A 206 8.88 3.91 -8.01
C VAL A 206 9.46 2.52 -7.78
N LYS A 207 10.45 2.42 -6.88
CA LYS A 207 10.93 1.13 -6.37
C LYS A 207 10.84 1.11 -4.85
N SER A 208 10.46 -0.03 -4.29
CA SER A 208 10.46 -0.23 -2.84
C SER A 208 11.15 -1.55 -2.50
N PRO A 209 11.59 -1.74 -1.25
CA PRO A 209 12.19 -3.00 -0.82
C PRO A 209 11.14 -4.08 -0.52
N TYR A 210 9.87 -3.86 -0.88
CA TYR A 210 8.79 -4.80 -0.58
C TYR A 210 8.70 -5.85 -1.68
N ALA A 211 8.85 -7.12 -1.28
CA ALA A 211 8.64 -8.23 -2.18
C ALA A 211 7.15 -8.35 -2.54
N THR A 212 6.86 -8.71 -3.79
CA THR A 212 5.48 -9.01 -4.22
C THR A 212 4.98 -10.29 -3.54
N ALA A 213 3.68 -10.38 -3.32
CA ALA A 213 3.00 -11.59 -2.87
C ALA A 213 2.84 -12.62 -4.01
N THR A 214 3.90 -12.90 -4.78
CA THR A 214 3.80 -13.81 -5.93
C THR A 214 3.62 -15.27 -5.50
N THR A 215 2.83 -15.98 -6.29
CA THR A 215 2.74 -17.44 -6.34
C THR A 215 3.87 -17.89 -7.25
N PRO A 216 4.77 -18.79 -6.84
CA PRO A 216 5.76 -19.33 -7.76
C PRO A 216 5.03 -20.25 -8.75
N SER A 217 4.63 -19.76 -9.92
CA SER A 217 4.30 -20.63 -11.05
C SER A 217 5.53 -20.76 -11.94
N SER A 218 6.29 -21.83 -11.74
CA SER A 218 7.20 -22.34 -12.76
C SER A 218 6.34 -22.95 -13.88
N GLU A 219 6.21 -22.25 -15.01
CA GLU A 219 5.41 -22.73 -16.14
C GLU A 219 6.25 -23.52 -17.15
N PHE A 220 5.83 -24.75 -17.45
CA PHE A 220 6.46 -25.61 -18.45
C PHE A 220 6.09 -25.16 -19.87
N LYS A 221 7.07 -24.82 -20.74
CA LYS A 221 6.81 -24.35 -22.11
C LYS A 221 7.03 -25.39 -23.22
N SER A 222 8.11 -26.15 -23.18
CA SER A 222 8.33 -27.21 -24.18
C SER A 222 9.30 -28.30 -23.72
N ALA A 223 9.17 -29.49 -24.29
CA ALA A 223 10.23 -30.50 -24.27
C ALA A 223 10.50 -31.00 -25.68
N ALA A 224 11.79 -31.16 -26.00
CA ALA A 224 12.26 -31.78 -27.22
C ALA A 224 12.82 -33.16 -26.91
N PHE A 225 12.45 -34.13 -27.75
CA PHE A 225 12.93 -35.50 -27.69
C PHE A 225 13.69 -35.78 -28.98
N ALA A 226 14.95 -36.19 -28.87
CA ALA A 226 15.76 -36.65 -30.00
C ALA A 226 15.93 -38.17 -29.92
N MET A 227 15.64 -38.86 -31.03
CA MET A 227 15.85 -40.29 -31.15
C MET A 227 17.26 -40.55 -31.70
N ASP A 228 18.15 -41.13 -30.90
CA ASP A 228 19.53 -41.40 -31.33
C ASP A 228 19.65 -42.67 -32.20
N ARG A 229 18.53 -43.39 -32.41
CA ARG A 229 18.43 -44.55 -33.30
C ARG A 229 16.99 -44.78 -33.75
N ALA A 230 16.83 -45.53 -34.84
CA ALA A 230 15.53 -45.99 -35.33
C ALA A 230 14.84 -46.91 -34.29
N VAL A 231 13.55 -46.67 -34.06
CA VAL A 231 12.66 -47.46 -33.19
C VAL A 231 12.55 -48.89 -33.69
N VAL A 232 12.67 -49.87 -32.80
CA VAL A 232 12.47 -51.29 -33.11
C VAL A 232 11.19 -51.81 -32.45
N ALA A 233 10.64 -52.89 -33.02
CA ALA A 233 9.43 -53.51 -32.50
C ALA A 233 9.62 -53.97 -31.05
N GLY A 234 8.86 -53.38 -30.12
CA GLY A 234 8.93 -53.66 -28.67
C GLY A 234 9.27 -52.46 -27.80
N ASP A 235 9.74 -51.35 -28.38
CA ASP A 235 10.00 -50.11 -27.64
C ASP A 235 8.68 -49.44 -27.24
N THR A 236 8.58 -48.93 -26.00
CA THR A 236 7.41 -48.18 -25.51
C THR A 236 7.86 -46.84 -24.95
N LEU A 237 7.21 -45.75 -25.41
CA LEU A 237 7.39 -44.40 -24.88
C LEU A 237 6.08 -44.00 -24.18
N SER A 238 6.14 -43.71 -22.88
CA SER A 238 5.00 -43.30 -22.05
C SER A 238 5.20 -41.86 -21.57
N ILE A 239 4.15 -41.04 -21.66
CA ILE A 239 4.13 -39.65 -21.17
C ILE A 239 3.05 -39.56 -20.09
N THR A 240 3.43 -39.14 -18.89
CA THR A 240 2.50 -38.86 -17.80
C THR A 240 2.35 -37.36 -17.63
N VAL A 241 1.10 -36.88 -17.53
CA VAL A 241 0.73 -35.47 -17.30
C VAL A 241 0.01 -35.37 -15.94
N ASP A 242 0.38 -34.38 -15.13
CA ASP A 242 0.09 -34.29 -13.68
C ASP A 242 -1.38 -34.06 -13.25
N ASN A 243 -2.37 -34.20 -14.14
CA ASN A 243 -3.79 -34.19 -13.75
C ASN A 243 -4.36 -35.61 -13.51
N GLY A 244 -3.50 -36.56 -13.11
CA GLY A 244 -3.87 -37.98 -12.93
C GLY A 244 -4.39 -38.69 -14.19
N THR A 245 -4.41 -38.01 -15.33
CA THR A 245 -4.86 -38.56 -16.61
C THR A 245 -3.67 -39.20 -17.32
N LEU A 246 -3.64 -40.52 -17.29
CA LEU A 246 -2.57 -41.31 -17.90
C LEU A 246 -2.80 -41.44 -19.41
N TYR A 247 -2.07 -40.68 -20.21
CA TYR A 247 -2.02 -40.89 -21.66
C TYR A 247 -1.08 -42.06 -22.00
N THR A 248 -1.53 -43.29 -21.73
CA THR A 248 -0.78 -44.49 -22.17
C THR A 248 -1.08 -44.74 -23.64
N GLN A 249 -0.13 -44.41 -24.52
CA GLN A 249 -0.10 -45.03 -25.84
C GLN A 249 1.00 -46.09 -25.86
N ALA A 250 0.61 -47.37 -25.82
CA ALA A 250 1.53 -48.43 -26.18
C ALA A 250 1.86 -48.27 -27.68
N PHE A 251 3.12 -48.09 -28.02
CA PHE A 251 3.58 -48.15 -29.41
C PHE A 251 3.39 -49.58 -29.92
N ASN A 252 2.25 -49.86 -30.56
CA ASN A 252 2.16 -50.99 -31.46
C ASN A 252 2.78 -50.52 -32.79
N VAL A 253 4.09 -50.68 -32.93
CA VAL A 253 4.78 -50.44 -34.21
C VAL A 253 4.37 -51.56 -35.17
N ASP A 254 3.18 -51.43 -35.76
CA ASP A 254 2.86 -52.13 -37.00
C ASP A 254 3.15 -51.21 -38.19
N SER A 255 3.23 -51.80 -39.38
CA SER A 255 3.59 -51.07 -40.61
C SER A 255 2.58 -49.99 -41.05
N ALA A 256 1.52 -49.71 -40.27
CA ALA A 256 0.46 -48.76 -40.58
C ALA A 256 0.45 -47.50 -39.69
N THR A 257 1.24 -47.42 -38.60
CA THR A 257 1.29 -46.24 -37.73
C THR A 257 2.32 -45.21 -38.23
N THR A 258 1.88 -44.01 -38.60
CA THR A 258 2.74 -42.88 -38.98
C THR A 258 2.85 -41.85 -37.85
N TYR A 259 3.87 -40.99 -37.90
CA TYR A 259 4.05 -39.87 -36.97
C TYR A 259 2.82 -38.93 -36.88
N ASP A 260 2.05 -38.83 -37.96
CA ASP A 260 0.82 -38.02 -38.01
C ASP A 260 -0.29 -38.56 -37.09
N ASN A 261 -0.35 -39.88 -36.87
CA ASN A 261 -1.33 -40.48 -35.97
C ASN A 261 -1.01 -40.14 -34.50
N LEU A 262 0.27 -40.04 -34.14
CA LEU A 262 0.72 -39.62 -32.81
C LEU A 262 0.48 -38.12 -32.59
N LYS A 263 0.83 -37.29 -33.58
CA LYS A 263 0.57 -35.84 -33.57
C LYS A 263 -0.91 -35.54 -33.33
N ASN A 264 -1.79 -36.18 -34.10
CA ASN A 264 -3.23 -35.95 -34.00
C ASN A 264 -3.82 -36.38 -32.66
N GLN A 265 -3.24 -37.38 -31.97
CA GLN A 265 -3.72 -37.81 -30.66
C GLN A 265 -3.28 -36.88 -29.52
N ILE A 266 -2.04 -36.39 -29.54
CA ILE A 266 -1.53 -35.44 -28.53
C ILE A 266 -2.28 -34.10 -28.66
N GLU A 267 -2.51 -33.64 -29.89
CA GLU A 267 -3.23 -32.39 -30.16
C GLU A 267 -4.74 -32.49 -29.87
N LEU A 268 -5.32 -33.69 -29.76
CA LEU A 268 -6.75 -33.89 -29.53
C LEU A 268 -7.20 -33.41 -28.15
N ALA A 269 -6.32 -33.46 -27.15
CA ALA A 269 -6.59 -32.99 -25.80
C ALA A 269 -6.58 -31.46 -25.68
N GLY A 270 -5.98 -30.75 -26.65
CA GLY A 270 -5.88 -29.29 -26.66
C GLY A 270 -4.71 -28.70 -25.85
N ASP A 271 -4.06 -29.50 -24.99
CA ASP A 271 -3.00 -29.05 -24.07
C ASP A 271 -1.63 -28.82 -24.74
N PHE A 272 -1.36 -29.50 -25.86
CA PHE A 272 -0.07 -29.47 -26.57
C PHE A 272 -0.22 -29.37 -28.08
N THR A 273 0.77 -28.76 -28.74
CA THR A 273 1.00 -28.83 -30.19
C THR A 273 2.31 -29.56 -30.48
N VAL A 274 2.34 -30.38 -31.53
CA VAL A 274 3.49 -31.23 -31.84
C VAL A 274 4.16 -30.77 -33.12
N ALA A 275 5.45 -30.42 -33.03
CA ALA A 275 6.29 -30.11 -34.18
C ALA A 275 7.29 -31.24 -34.40
N ILE A 276 7.47 -31.65 -35.66
CA ILE A 276 8.38 -32.73 -36.04
C ILE A 276 9.36 -32.18 -37.07
N ALA A 277 10.65 -32.29 -36.77
CA ALA A 277 11.74 -31.87 -37.66
C ALA A 277 12.81 -32.96 -37.70
N GLY A 278 12.82 -33.78 -38.77
CA GLY A 278 13.71 -34.93 -38.89
C GLY A 278 13.45 -35.95 -37.79
N ASP A 279 14.47 -36.26 -36.99
CA ASP A 279 14.43 -37.24 -35.89
C ASP A 279 14.10 -36.59 -34.52
N THR A 280 13.72 -35.31 -34.52
CA THR A 280 13.35 -34.56 -33.31
C THR A 280 11.86 -34.29 -33.27
N ILE A 281 11.23 -34.63 -32.14
CA ILE A 281 9.84 -34.31 -31.83
C ILE A 281 9.82 -33.27 -30.72
N THR A 282 9.19 -32.14 -30.97
CA THR A 282 9.02 -31.05 -29.99
C THR A 282 7.55 -30.95 -29.60
N LEU A 283 7.29 -31.03 -28.29
CA LEU A 283 5.98 -30.76 -27.70
C LEU A 283 5.97 -29.32 -27.20
N ASN A 284 5.10 -28.48 -27.77
CA ASN A 284 4.89 -27.10 -27.31
C ASN A 284 3.57 -27.03 -26.54
N ALA A 285 3.60 -26.54 -25.31
CA ALA A 285 2.38 -26.33 -24.52
C ALA A 285 1.51 -25.23 -25.15
N THR A 286 0.19 -25.45 -25.20
CA THR A 286 -0.78 -24.39 -25.53
C THR A 286 -1.14 -23.60 -24.27
N ALA A 287 -1.79 -22.44 -24.41
CA ALA A 287 -2.29 -21.67 -23.26
C ALA A 287 -3.18 -22.50 -22.31
N GLN A 288 -3.87 -23.52 -22.83
CA GLN A 288 -4.70 -24.45 -22.07
C GLN A 288 -3.87 -25.47 -21.26
N GLY A 289 -2.79 -26.00 -21.86
CA GLY A 289 -1.86 -26.90 -21.17
C GLY A 289 -1.03 -26.19 -20.10
N VAL A 290 -0.67 -24.92 -20.32
CA VAL A 290 0.04 -24.09 -19.33
C VAL A 290 -0.83 -23.83 -18.09
N ALA A 291 -2.12 -23.54 -18.28
CA ALA A 291 -3.08 -23.33 -17.19
C ALA A 291 -3.36 -24.59 -16.34
N SER A 292 -3.01 -25.79 -16.83
CA SER A 292 -3.30 -27.07 -16.18
C SER A 292 -2.11 -27.64 -15.36
N GLY A 293 -1.00 -26.90 -15.21
CA GLY A 293 0.11 -27.28 -14.32
C GLY A 293 0.92 -28.50 -14.78
N VAL A 294 1.14 -28.66 -16.08
CA VAL A 294 1.71 -29.90 -16.62
C VAL A 294 3.22 -30.04 -16.36
N SER A 295 3.63 -31.16 -15.76
CA SER A 295 5.02 -31.65 -15.76
C SER A 295 5.19 -32.84 -16.74
N ILE A 296 6.39 -33.03 -17.29
CA ILE A 296 6.74 -34.22 -18.07
C ILE A 296 7.70 -35.06 -17.23
N ASN A 297 7.22 -36.19 -16.70
CA ASN A 297 8.08 -37.21 -16.12
C ASN A 297 8.32 -38.32 -17.16
N THR A 298 9.53 -38.39 -17.70
CA THR A 298 9.95 -39.52 -18.54
C THR A 298 10.56 -40.60 -17.66
N ASP A 299 9.83 -41.68 -17.40
CA ASP A 299 10.48 -42.93 -17.01
C ASP A 299 10.94 -43.65 -18.28
N LEU A 300 12.13 -43.30 -18.77
CA LEU A 300 12.84 -44.03 -19.82
C LEU A 300 13.87 -44.96 -19.17
N ALA A 301 13.49 -45.69 -18.13
CA ALA A 301 14.21 -46.90 -17.74
C ALA A 301 13.96 -47.97 -18.79
N ASN A 302 15.00 -48.32 -19.54
CA ASN A 302 15.03 -49.49 -20.40
C ASN A 302 14.81 -50.75 -19.55
N ASP A 303 13.59 -51.29 -19.48
CA ASP A 303 13.36 -52.67 -19.03
C ASP A 303 13.80 -53.65 -20.13
N ASN A 304 15.11 -53.64 -20.41
CA ASN A 304 15.82 -54.77 -20.98
C ASN A 304 17.35 -54.71 -20.76
N GLY A 305 17.80 -54.24 -19.59
CA GLY A 305 19.14 -54.55 -19.05
C GLY A 305 20.37 -53.99 -19.79
N SER A 306 20.20 -53.14 -20.81
CA SER A 306 21.30 -52.53 -21.56
C SER A 306 21.38 -51.05 -21.23
N GLY A 307 22.19 -50.71 -20.22
CA GLY A 307 22.36 -49.37 -19.63
C GLY A 307 23.01 -48.30 -20.54
N THR A 308 22.53 -48.14 -21.77
CA THR A 308 22.86 -47.00 -22.64
C THR A 308 21.55 -46.47 -23.22
N GLY A 309 21.07 -45.34 -22.67
CA GLY A 309 19.81 -44.69 -23.05
C GLY A 309 19.78 -44.31 -24.52
N ALA A 310 18.66 -44.58 -25.19
CA ALA A 310 18.48 -44.39 -26.64
C ALA A 310 17.67 -43.13 -27.01
N VAL A 311 17.32 -42.30 -26.02
CA VAL A 311 16.55 -41.06 -26.17
C VAL A 311 17.20 -39.98 -25.32
N SER A 312 17.60 -38.88 -25.96
CA SER A 312 18.04 -37.68 -25.24
C SER A 312 16.85 -36.74 -25.11
N VAL A 313 16.42 -36.47 -23.88
CA VAL A 313 15.34 -35.52 -23.58
C VAL A 313 15.98 -34.19 -23.21
N THR A 314 15.68 -33.16 -23.99
CA THR A 314 16.00 -31.78 -23.63
C THR A 314 14.70 -31.11 -23.24
N THR A 315 14.42 -31.07 -21.93
CA THR A 315 13.31 -30.29 -21.39
C THR A 315 13.69 -28.83 -21.37
N THR A 316 12.98 -28.00 -22.14
CA THR A 316 13.05 -26.54 -21.98
C THR A 316 12.00 -26.16 -20.95
N THR A 317 12.34 -26.38 -19.68
CA THR A 317 11.66 -25.66 -18.61
C THR A 317 12.00 -24.20 -18.81
N LEU A 318 11.00 -23.35 -19.06
CA LEU A 318 11.07 -22.04 -18.43
C LEU A 318 10.98 -22.36 -16.95
N ASN A 319 12.15 -22.59 -16.34
CA ASN A 319 12.28 -21.94 -15.08
C ASN A 319 11.94 -20.47 -15.42
N SER A 320 11.03 -19.87 -14.67
CA SER A 320 11.33 -18.51 -14.24
C SER A 320 12.66 -18.57 -13.45
N ILE A 321 13.77 -18.94 -14.09
CA ILE A 321 15.10 -18.50 -13.70
C ILE A 321 14.96 -17.04 -14.07
N VAL A 322 14.62 -16.27 -13.04
CA VAL A 322 14.30 -14.85 -13.12
C VAL A 322 13.10 -14.60 -14.06
N ALA A 323 11.85 -14.79 -13.62
CA ALA A 323 11.13 -13.57 -13.23
C ALA A 323 12.15 -12.61 -12.62
N ALA A 324 12.75 -11.75 -13.46
CA ALA A 324 13.31 -10.53 -12.94
C ALA A 324 12.17 -10.00 -12.08
N ASP A 325 12.35 -10.04 -10.76
CA ASP A 325 11.35 -9.64 -9.80
C ASP A 325 11.00 -8.19 -10.14
N ILE A 326 10.03 -7.98 -11.03
CA ILE A 326 9.44 -6.67 -11.28
C ILE A 326 8.50 -6.43 -10.10
N ASP A 327 9.04 -6.50 -8.89
CA ASP A 327 8.39 -6.08 -7.64
C ASP A 327 7.94 -4.63 -7.74
N THR A 328 8.56 -3.89 -8.66
CA THR A 328 8.22 -2.53 -9.04
C THR A 328 6.92 -2.42 -9.84
N LEU A 329 6.40 -3.52 -10.41
CA LEU A 329 5.20 -3.54 -11.23
C LEU A 329 3.94 -3.36 -10.38
N VAL A 330 3.90 -4.06 -9.26
CA VAL A 330 2.71 -4.21 -8.45
C VAL A 330 2.61 -3.08 -7.43
N TYR A 331 1.44 -2.45 -7.38
CA TYR A 331 1.15 -1.37 -6.43
C TYR A 331 0.90 -1.92 -5.01
N ASP A 332 -0.14 -2.72 -4.79
CA ASP A 332 -0.67 -3.05 -3.46
C ASP A 332 -0.59 -4.53 -3.04
N ARG A 333 -0.23 -5.46 -3.94
CA ARG A 333 0.03 -6.88 -3.58
C ARG A 333 1.46 -7.09 -3.09
N THR A 334 1.87 -6.25 -2.15
CA THR A 334 3.22 -6.27 -1.58
C THR A 334 3.20 -6.82 -0.16
N GLN A 335 4.26 -7.51 0.24
CA GLN A 335 4.40 -8.06 1.59
C GLN A 335 4.73 -6.95 2.59
N PHE A 336 4.24 -7.11 3.82
CA PHE A 336 4.53 -6.22 4.93
C PHE A 336 6.03 -6.25 5.27
N SER A 337 6.55 -5.12 5.72
CA SER A 337 7.96 -5.01 6.12
C SER A 337 8.21 -5.84 7.38
N LYS A 338 9.19 -6.75 7.29
CA LYS A 338 9.60 -7.61 8.38
C LYS A 338 10.78 -7.03 9.14
N ASN A 339 10.60 -6.79 10.43
CA ASN A 339 11.64 -6.34 11.34
C ASN A 339 11.66 -7.21 12.60
N GLY A 340 12.51 -8.23 12.61
CA GLY A 340 12.61 -9.21 13.69
C GLY A 340 11.28 -9.92 13.92
N SER A 341 10.65 -9.65 15.06
CA SER A 341 9.36 -10.22 15.48
C SER A 341 8.15 -9.44 14.95
N LYS A 342 8.35 -8.35 14.20
CA LYS A 342 7.28 -7.45 13.73
C LYS A 342 7.08 -7.54 12.23
N LEU A 343 5.82 -7.53 11.80
CA LEU A 343 5.40 -7.25 10.43
C LEU A 343 4.65 -5.92 10.43
N SER A 344 5.10 -4.95 9.64
CA SER A 344 4.50 -3.61 9.59
C SER A 344 4.09 -3.25 8.19
N SER A 345 2.86 -2.78 8.03
CA SER A 345 2.41 -2.16 6.79
C SER A 345 2.98 -0.75 6.65
N ASN A 346 3.08 -0.26 5.42
CA ASN A 346 3.55 1.11 5.14
C ASN A 346 2.41 2.11 4.85
N THR A 347 1.20 1.65 4.52
CA THR A 347 0.05 2.50 4.18
C THR A 347 -0.81 2.78 5.41
N PRO A 348 -0.92 4.05 5.86
CA PRO A 348 -1.76 4.39 7.00
C PRO A 348 -3.25 4.34 6.63
N GLN A 349 -4.07 3.83 7.54
CA GLN A 349 -5.52 3.81 7.40
C GLN A 349 -6.10 5.13 7.92
N ILE A 350 -6.69 5.90 7.01
CA ILE A 350 -7.17 7.27 7.27
C ILE A 350 -8.67 7.36 6.97
N ILE A 351 -9.44 7.86 7.92
CA ILE A 351 -10.88 8.09 7.76
C ILE A 351 -11.09 9.17 6.69
N ARG A 352 -11.93 8.89 5.69
CA ARG A 352 -12.11 9.77 4.53
C ARG A 352 -12.74 11.11 4.90
N ASP A 353 -13.71 11.14 5.79
CA ASP A 353 -14.41 12.38 6.13
C ASP A 353 -13.61 13.29 7.07
N THR A 354 -12.95 12.71 8.07
CA THR A 354 -12.32 13.46 9.15
C THR A 354 -10.82 13.63 8.98
N ASN A 355 -10.21 12.90 8.03
CA ASN A 355 -8.75 12.78 7.89
C ASN A 355 -8.06 12.23 9.15
N ALA A 356 -8.78 11.71 10.14
CA ALA A 356 -8.19 11.12 11.35
C ALA A 356 -7.64 9.71 11.06
N PHE A 357 -6.65 9.28 11.84
CA PHE A 357 -6.17 7.90 11.76
C PHE A 357 -7.25 6.93 12.27
N ALA A 358 -7.35 5.77 11.62
CA ALA A 358 -8.27 4.72 12.04
C ALA A 358 -7.91 4.21 13.43
N THR A 359 -8.94 3.89 14.21
CA THR A 359 -8.83 3.25 15.52
C THR A 359 -9.45 1.85 15.43
N PRO A 360 -9.21 0.94 16.39
CA PRO A 360 -9.84 -0.38 16.37
C PRO A 360 -11.38 -0.34 16.32
N SER A 361 -12.00 0.74 16.82
CA SER A 361 -13.46 0.96 16.78
C SER A 361 -13.97 1.58 15.47
N THR A 362 -13.08 2.10 14.63
CA THR A 362 -13.44 2.68 13.33
C THR A 362 -13.98 1.59 12.41
N LYS A 363 -15.04 1.90 11.66
CA LYS A 363 -15.59 0.96 10.68
C LYS A 363 -14.70 0.92 9.45
N ILE A 364 -14.58 -0.24 8.84
CA ILE A 364 -13.79 -0.40 7.60
C ILE A 364 -14.40 0.45 6.48
N SER A 365 -15.73 0.57 6.44
CA SER A 365 -16.49 1.38 5.49
C SER A 365 -16.21 2.88 5.57
N GLU A 366 -15.68 3.39 6.70
CA GLU A 366 -15.31 4.80 6.87
C GLU A 366 -13.94 5.14 6.25
N VAL A 367 -13.13 4.12 5.98
CA VAL A 367 -11.80 4.26 5.36
C VAL A 367 -11.84 3.83 3.89
N ALA A 368 -12.62 2.81 3.57
CA ALA A 368 -12.75 2.22 2.25
C ALA A 368 -13.29 3.18 1.18
N ASP A 369 -12.88 2.93 -0.08
CA ASP A 369 -13.46 3.64 -1.21
C ASP A 369 -14.82 3.07 -1.66
N LEU A 370 -15.89 3.47 -0.98
CA LEU A 370 -17.27 3.08 -1.32
C LEU A 370 -17.76 3.62 -2.69
N SER A 371 -16.95 4.36 -3.44
CA SER A 371 -17.25 4.71 -4.83
C SER A 371 -16.92 3.60 -5.83
N GLN A 372 -16.04 2.66 -5.44
CA GLN A 372 -15.56 1.54 -6.25
C GLN A 372 -16.29 0.24 -5.84
N GLY A 373 -16.43 -0.71 -6.77
CA GLY A 373 -17.09 -1.99 -6.51
C GLY A 373 -18.62 -1.86 -6.51
N THR A 374 -19.26 -2.00 -5.34
CA THR A 374 -20.71 -1.76 -5.21
C THR A 374 -20.92 -0.39 -4.57
N PRO A 375 -21.35 0.64 -5.32
CA PRO A 375 -21.42 2.00 -4.79
C PRO A 375 -22.26 2.10 -3.51
N GLY A 376 -21.65 2.65 -2.46
CA GLY A 376 -22.29 2.90 -1.17
C GLY A 376 -22.27 1.73 -0.18
N THR A 377 -21.63 0.60 -0.49
CA THR A 377 -21.49 -0.52 0.45
C THR A 377 -20.18 -1.28 0.25
N LEU A 378 -19.65 -1.87 1.33
CA LEU A 378 -18.56 -2.83 1.27
C LEU A 378 -19.00 -4.22 0.77
N SER A 379 -20.30 -4.47 0.69
CA SER A 379 -20.82 -5.78 0.28
C SER A 379 -20.42 -6.11 -1.16
N GLY A 380 -19.85 -7.30 -1.37
CA GLY A 380 -19.35 -7.78 -2.65
C GLY A 380 -17.86 -7.56 -2.87
N THR A 381 -17.17 -6.87 -1.94
CA THR A 381 -15.71 -6.76 -1.95
C THR A 381 -15.05 -7.98 -1.32
N LYS A 382 -13.88 -8.35 -1.83
CA LYS A 382 -13.10 -9.49 -1.33
C LYS A 382 -11.66 -9.05 -1.07
N LEU A 383 -11.14 -9.42 0.09
CA LEU A 383 -9.73 -9.22 0.43
C LEU A 383 -9.02 -10.56 0.47
N THR A 384 -7.90 -10.64 -0.23
CA THR A 384 -6.99 -11.78 -0.18
C THR A 384 -5.86 -11.49 0.80
N LEU A 385 -5.63 -12.41 1.72
CA LEU A 385 -4.52 -12.43 2.66
C LEU A 385 -3.62 -13.59 2.28
N LYS A 386 -2.35 -13.33 2.03
CA LYS A 386 -1.40 -14.35 1.63
C LYS A 386 -0.12 -14.23 2.42
N GLY A 387 0.43 -15.36 2.84
CA GLY A 387 1.71 -15.35 3.54
C GLY A 387 2.07 -16.66 4.20
N THR A 388 2.86 -16.55 5.25
CA THR A 388 3.28 -17.67 6.10
C THR A 388 2.94 -17.36 7.54
N ASP A 389 2.56 -18.37 8.31
CA ASP A 389 2.25 -18.24 9.73
C ASP A 389 3.53 -18.14 10.58
N VAL A 390 3.38 -17.95 11.90
CA VAL A 390 4.50 -17.91 12.85
C VAL A 390 5.31 -19.22 12.89
N ASN A 391 4.74 -20.34 12.45
CA ASN A 391 5.40 -21.65 12.39
C ASN A 391 6.14 -21.87 11.05
N GLY A 392 5.84 -21.06 10.03
CA GLY A 392 6.37 -21.15 8.67
C GLY A 392 5.50 -21.96 7.70
N ALA A 393 4.26 -22.31 8.06
CA ALA A 393 3.27 -22.89 7.15
C ALA A 393 2.70 -21.80 6.24
N GLN A 394 2.51 -22.10 4.95
CA GLN A 394 1.89 -21.17 4.01
C GLN A 394 0.38 -21.14 4.24
N TYR A 395 -0.25 -20.00 3.96
CA TYR A 395 -1.70 -19.90 3.91
C TYR A 395 -2.11 -18.86 2.87
N THR A 396 -3.28 -19.10 2.27
CA THR A 396 -4.02 -18.11 1.50
C THR A 396 -5.42 -18.02 2.09
N ALA A 397 -5.88 -16.83 2.43
CA ALA A 397 -7.21 -16.62 2.97
C ALA A 397 -7.96 -15.54 2.19
N GLU A 398 -9.24 -15.76 1.95
CA GLU A 398 -10.12 -14.77 1.33
C GLU A 398 -11.17 -14.33 2.35
N ILE A 399 -11.18 -13.05 2.69
CA ILE A 399 -12.24 -12.40 3.45
C ILE A 399 -13.29 -11.90 2.47
N ASN A 400 -14.49 -12.42 2.58
CA ASN A 400 -15.62 -12.04 1.76
C ASN A 400 -16.56 -11.13 2.56
N PHE A 401 -16.70 -9.88 2.12
CA PHE A 401 -17.60 -8.92 2.74
C PHE A 401 -19.00 -9.04 2.15
N LEU A 402 -19.95 -9.52 2.94
CA LEU A 402 -21.35 -9.63 2.52
C LEU A 402 -22.31 -9.04 3.55
N ASN A 403 -23.34 -8.37 3.04
CA ASN A 403 -24.50 -7.94 3.80
C ASN A 403 -25.64 -8.94 3.61
N THR A 404 -26.11 -9.55 4.70
CA THR A 404 -27.29 -10.41 4.70
C THR A 404 -28.22 -10.02 5.85
N ALA A 405 -29.45 -10.54 5.86
CA ALA A 405 -30.43 -10.24 6.91
C ALA A 405 -29.98 -10.69 8.32
N SER A 406 -28.89 -11.44 8.46
CA SER A 406 -28.37 -11.94 9.75
C SER A 406 -26.84 -11.87 9.88
N GLY A 407 -26.17 -11.04 9.07
CA GLY A 407 -24.71 -10.99 9.01
C GLY A 407 -24.14 -12.03 8.04
N GLY A 408 -23.31 -11.60 7.09
CA GLY A 408 -22.84 -12.46 5.99
C GLY A 408 -21.33 -12.44 5.76
N SER A 409 -20.58 -11.64 6.49
CA SER A 409 -19.14 -11.56 6.27
C SER A 409 -18.45 -12.82 6.82
N SER A 410 -17.64 -13.44 5.97
CA SER A 410 -16.94 -14.70 6.26
C SER A 410 -15.50 -14.61 5.81
N PHE A 411 -14.64 -15.45 6.36
CA PHE A 411 -13.29 -15.66 5.86
C PHE A 411 -13.10 -17.14 5.56
N SER A 412 -12.52 -17.40 4.39
CA SER A 412 -12.15 -18.72 3.92
C SER A 412 -10.64 -18.86 3.96
N VAL A 413 -10.15 -20.04 4.32
CA VAL A 413 -8.73 -20.33 4.46
C VAL A 413 -8.40 -21.58 3.66
N ASP A 414 -7.39 -21.42 2.82
CA ASP A 414 -6.61 -22.44 2.16
C ASP A 414 -5.31 -22.58 2.95
N THR A 415 -5.11 -23.74 3.57
CA THR A 415 -4.03 -24.00 4.53
C THR A 415 -2.77 -24.59 3.89
N ASP A 416 -2.82 -24.96 2.61
CA ASP A 416 -1.66 -25.47 1.87
C ASP A 416 -1.32 -24.67 0.61
N ALA A 417 -2.09 -23.62 0.32
CA ALA A 417 -1.95 -22.72 -0.81
C ALA A 417 -2.06 -23.43 -2.17
N ASP A 418 -2.80 -24.54 -2.24
CA ASP A 418 -3.07 -25.27 -3.48
C ASP A 418 -4.14 -24.59 -4.38
N GLY A 419 -4.78 -23.52 -3.89
CA GLY A 419 -5.82 -22.77 -4.58
C GLY A 419 -7.25 -23.29 -4.30
N ILE A 420 -7.39 -24.28 -3.42
CA ILE A 420 -8.66 -24.85 -2.98
C ILE A 420 -8.94 -24.39 -1.54
N VAL A 421 -10.14 -23.90 -1.30
CA VAL A 421 -10.56 -23.52 0.05
C VAL A 421 -10.79 -24.76 0.91
N ASP A 422 -10.01 -24.91 1.98
CA ASP A 422 -10.17 -25.99 2.97
C ASP A 422 -11.33 -25.73 3.91
N THR A 423 -11.37 -24.51 4.46
CA THR A 423 -12.26 -24.16 5.57
C THR A 423 -12.85 -22.75 5.39
N SER A 424 -14.06 -22.54 5.92
CA SER A 424 -14.71 -21.23 5.90
C SER A 424 -15.43 -20.98 7.22
N PHE A 425 -15.32 -19.76 7.72
CA PHE A 425 -15.80 -19.34 9.02
C PHE A 425 -16.49 -17.99 8.93
N ASP A 426 -17.53 -17.79 9.74
CA ASP A 426 -18.21 -16.50 9.85
C ASP A 426 -17.43 -15.53 10.76
N ILE A 427 -17.51 -14.24 10.44
CA ILE A 427 -16.91 -13.18 11.26
C ILE A 427 -17.98 -12.67 12.22
N PHE A 428 -17.76 -12.88 13.52
CA PHE A 428 -18.71 -12.50 14.56
C PHE A 428 -18.49 -11.08 15.09
N ASN A 429 -19.57 -10.43 15.53
CA ASN A 429 -19.49 -9.19 16.31
C ASN A 429 -19.13 -9.45 17.78
N MET A 430 -18.75 -8.39 18.49
CA MET A 430 -18.46 -8.42 19.93
C MET A 430 -19.71 -8.21 20.81
N ASN A 431 -20.91 -8.30 20.23
CA ASN A 431 -22.16 -8.15 20.97
C ASN A 431 -22.52 -9.47 21.67
N THR A 432 -23.41 -9.39 22.66
CA THR A 432 -23.95 -10.58 23.34
C THR A 432 -25.46 -10.62 23.15
N PRO A 433 -26.02 -11.62 22.44
CA PRO A 433 -25.36 -12.76 21.81
C PRO A 433 -24.52 -12.37 20.58
N ARG A 434 -23.48 -13.17 20.27
CA ARG A 434 -22.68 -12.98 19.06
C ARG A 434 -23.54 -13.27 17.84
N THR A 435 -23.52 -12.35 16.88
CA THR A 435 -24.11 -12.59 15.56
C THR A 435 -23.04 -12.37 14.50
N ALA A 436 -23.17 -13.06 13.37
CA ALA A 436 -22.37 -12.74 12.19
C ALA A 436 -22.54 -11.24 11.88
N ILE A 437 -21.49 -10.61 11.36
CA ILE A 437 -21.50 -9.19 11.06
C ILE A 437 -21.74 -8.91 9.58
N ASN A 438 -22.42 -7.79 9.33
CA ASN A 438 -22.57 -7.24 8.00
C ASN A 438 -21.28 -6.51 7.58
N ALA A 439 -21.00 -6.47 6.29
CA ALA A 439 -19.82 -5.83 5.71
C ALA A 439 -19.69 -4.37 6.19
N ASP A 440 -20.77 -3.60 6.14
CA ASP A 440 -20.75 -2.16 6.44
C ASP A 440 -20.56 -1.83 7.92
N ASP A 441 -20.84 -2.80 8.80
CA ASP A 441 -20.70 -2.66 10.25
C ASP A 441 -19.38 -3.23 10.79
N MET A 442 -18.56 -3.85 9.93
CA MET A 442 -17.29 -4.42 10.34
C MET A 442 -16.31 -3.34 10.80
N THR A 443 -15.69 -3.59 11.95
CA THR A 443 -14.67 -2.72 12.55
C THR A 443 -13.27 -3.25 12.30
N TYR A 444 -12.26 -2.36 12.35
CA TYR A 444 -10.86 -2.77 12.26
C TYR A 444 -10.47 -3.80 13.34
N ARG A 445 -11.11 -3.77 14.52
CA ARG A 445 -10.88 -4.77 15.56
C ARG A 445 -11.10 -6.20 15.04
N GLN A 446 -12.15 -6.41 14.27
CA GLN A 446 -12.52 -7.74 13.76
C GLN A 446 -11.58 -8.17 12.63
N LEU A 447 -11.24 -7.27 11.71
CA LEU A 447 -10.24 -7.54 10.68
C LEU A 447 -8.89 -7.93 11.30
N MET A 448 -8.47 -7.23 12.37
CA MET A 448 -7.24 -7.53 13.08
C MET A 448 -7.32 -8.86 13.84
N ASP A 449 -8.47 -9.23 14.41
CA ASP A 449 -8.66 -10.54 15.02
C ASP A 449 -8.53 -11.66 13.98
N VAL A 450 -9.18 -11.53 12.81
CA VAL A 450 -9.06 -12.49 11.71
C VAL A 450 -7.62 -12.59 11.21
N THR A 451 -6.97 -11.45 10.97
CA THR A 451 -5.57 -11.41 10.54
C THR A 451 -4.66 -12.05 11.59
N ASN A 452 -4.89 -11.80 12.88
CA ASN A 452 -4.10 -12.40 13.96
C ASN A 452 -4.28 -13.92 14.02
N MET A 453 -5.51 -14.43 13.84
CA MET A 453 -5.77 -15.87 13.80
C MET A 453 -5.05 -16.56 12.64
N LEU A 454 -5.06 -15.94 11.47
CA LEU A 454 -4.38 -16.44 10.27
C LEU A 454 -2.86 -16.47 10.46
N VAL A 455 -2.26 -15.34 10.86
CA VAL A 455 -0.81 -15.22 11.00
C VAL A 455 -0.28 -16.06 12.19
N ALA A 456 -1.05 -16.19 13.27
CA ALA A 456 -0.68 -17.02 14.41
C ALA A 456 -0.90 -18.53 14.18
N GLY A 457 -1.60 -18.92 13.10
CA GLY A 457 -1.92 -20.32 12.78
C GLY A 457 -2.94 -20.96 13.74
N ASN A 458 -3.72 -20.17 14.48
CA ASN A 458 -4.71 -20.65 15.44
C ASN A 458 -6.13 -20.37 14.91
N LEU A 459 -6.64 -21.29 14.10
CA LEU A 459 -7.97 -21.20 13.50
C LEU A 459 -9.04 -21.85 14.38
N PRO A 460 -10.32 -21.43 14.28
CA PRO A 460 -11.43 -22.09 14.96
C PRO A 460 -11.58 -23.55 14.51
N VAL A 461 -11.88 -24.46 15.44
CA VAL A 461 -12.11 -25.88 15.10
C VAL A 461 -13.45 -26.09 14.40
N THR A 462 -14.45 -25.30 14.77
CA THR A 462 -15.78 -25.28 14.15
C THR A 462 -16.29 -23.85 14.03
N ASN A 463 -17.19 -23.59 13.07
CA ASN A 463 -17.81 -22.28 12.87
C ASN A 463 -18.88 -21.98 13.95
N THR A 464 -18.45 -21.78 15.19
CA THR A 464 -19.31 -21.38 16.32
C THR A 464 -18.70 -20.18 17.06
N ASP A 465 -19.55 -19.42 17.74
CA ASP A 465 -19.15 -18.24 18.51
C ASP A 465 -18.12 -18.55 19.61
N THR A 466 -18.29 -19.70 20.29
CA THR A 466 -17.39 -20.13 21.38
C THR A 466 -16.01 -20.52 20.85
N GLU A 467 -15.95 -21.28 19.75
CA GLU A 467 -14.67 -21.69 19.16
C GLU A 467 -13.93 -20.50 18.51
N TYR A 468 -14.68 -19.56 17.93
CA TYR A 468 -14.10 -18.30 17.44
C TYR A 468 -13.41 -17.53 18.58
N ASP A 469 -14.04 -17.46 19.76
CA ASP A 469 -13.48 -16.75 20.91
C ASP A 469 -12.25 -17.43 21.49
N ASN A 470 -12.26 -18.76 21.51
CA ASN A 470 -11.12 -19.56 21.90
C ASN A 470 -9.94 -19.34 20.93
N ALA A 471 -10.20 -19.31 19.62
CA ALA A 471 -9.19 -19.06 18.60
C ALA A 471 -8.59 -17.65 18.70
N VAL A 472 -9.42 -16.61 18.89
CA VAL A 472 -8.95 -15.24 19.12
C VAL A 472 -8.11 -15.16 20.39
N ALA A 473 -8.56 -15.78 21.48
CA ALA A 473 -7.80 -15.81 22.74
C ALA A 473 -6.44 -16.51 22.58
N ALA A 474 -6.41 -17.69 21.96
CA ALA A 474 -5.18 -18.43 21.69
C ALA A 474 -4.22 -17.65 20.80
N SER A 475 -4.74 -17.01 19.74
CA SER A 475 -3.96 -16.16 18.83
C SER A 475 -3.32 -15.00 19.56
N ASN A 476 -4.05 -14.33 20.45
CA ASN A 476 -3.52 -13.21 21.24
C ASN A 476 -2.39 -13.62 22.21
N LEU A 477 -2.28 -14.90 22.58
CA LEU A 477 -1.11 -15.39 23.32
C LEU A 477 0.11 -15.60 22.41
N ALA A 478 -0.11 -15.99 21.15
CA ALA A 478 0.97 -16.27 20.20
C ALA A 478 1.52 -15.00 19.53
N GLY A 479 0.64 -14.06 19.18
CA GLY A 479 0.98 -12.79 18.56
C GLY A 479 -0.19 -11.82 18.62
N GLN A 480 0.05 -10.55 18.27
CA GLN A 480 -1.00 -9.54 18.26
C GLN A 480 -0.93 -8.68 17.01
N THR A 481 -2.04 -8.57 16.31
CA THR A 481 -2.27 -7.56 15.26
C THR A 481 -2.97 -6.34 15.87
N PHE A 482 -2.38 -5.16 15.69
CA PHE A 482 -2.94 -3.89 16.17
C PHE A 482 -2.68 -2.75 15.17
N LEU A 483 -3.43 -1.66 15.32
CA LEU A 483 -3.16 -0.40 14.63
C LEU A 483 -2.18 0.43 15.45
N THR A 484 -1.10 0.87 14.81
CA THR A 484 -0.15 1.83 15.39
C THR A 484 -0.79 3.22 15.52
N TYR A 485 -0.12 4.14 16.22
CA TYR A 485 -0.66 5.50 16.43
C TYR A 485 -0.81 6.30 15.13
N ASP A 486 -0.07 5.94 14.08
CA ASP A 486 -0.17 6.48 12.72
C ASP A 486 -1.13 5.68 11.83
N GLY A 487 -1.95 4.80 12.42
CA GLY A 487 -3.02 4.07 11.74
C GLY A 487 -2.54 2.96 10.79
N LYS A 488 -1.30 2.49 10.91
CA LYS A 488 -0.79 1.35 10.12
C LYS A 488 -1.06 0.04 10.83
N ILE A 489 -1.24 -1.02 10.07
CA ILE A 489 -1.42 -2.37 10.63
C ILE A 489 -0.04 -2.92 10.99
N GLN A 490 0.12 -3.37 12.23
CA GLN A 490 1.31 -4.06 12.71
C GLN A 490 0.93 -5.38 13.37
N PHE A 491 1.63 -6.45 12.98
CA PHE A 491 1.61 -7.72 13.70
C PHE A 491 2.91 -7.87 14.49
N GLN A 492 2.81 -8.33 15.73
CA GLN A 492 3.91 -8.60 16.62
C GLN A 492 3.82 -10.06 17.10
N ASP A 493 4.84 -10.86 16.78
CA ASP A 493 5.02 -12.21 17.29
C ASP A 493 5.56 -12.15 18.73
N THR A 494 4.90 -12.81 19.68
CA THR A 494 5.31 -12.82 21.09
C THR A 494 6.27 -13.96 21.39
N ASN A 495 6.25 -15.02 20.58
CA ASN A 495 6.98 -16.26 20.82
C ASN A 495 8.36 -16.27 20.19
N ASN A 496 8.51 -15.64 19.02
CA ASN A 496 9.76 -15.64 18.27
C ASN A 496 10.39 -14.25 18.18
N SER A 497 11.69 -14.13 18.48
CA SER A 497 12.45 -12.89 18.29
C SER A 497 12.65 -12.52 16.81
N ASN A 498 12.64 -13.51 15.93
CA ASN A 498 12.56 -13.32 14.48
C ASN A 498 11.44 -14.21 13.97
N THR A 499 10.33 -13.59 13.55
CA THR A 499 9.16 -14.35 13.13
C THR A 499 9.46 -15.06 11.82
N LYS A 500 8.84 -16.21 11.55
CA LYS A 500 8.85 -16.79 10.20
C LYS A 500 7.72 -16.26 9.33
N ALA A 501 6.77 -15.57 9.95
CA ALA A 501 5.57 -15.11 9.29
C ALA A 501 5.86 -14.09 8.19
N SER A 502 4.99 -14.10 7.19
CA SER A 502 4.85 -13.08 6.15
C SER A 502 3.36 -12.81 5.96
N LEU A 503 3.02 -11.58 5.56
CA LEU A 503 1.65 -11.16 5.38
C LEU A 503 1.59 -10.14 4.24
N ALA A 504 0.70 -10.39 3.29
CA ALA A 504 0.24 -9.43 2.31
C ALA A 504 -1.29 -9.40 2.35
N ILE A 505 -1.88 -8.22 2.28
CA ILE A 505 -3.33 -8.02 2.26
C ILE A 505 -3.66 -7.12 1.08
N TYR A 506 -4.45 -7.61 0.14
CA TYR A 506 -4.83 -6.88 -1.06
C TYR A 506 -6.26 -7.21 -1.51
N ASP A 507 -6.87 -6.31 -2.27
CA ASP A 507 -8.21 -6.50 -2.84
C ASP A 507 -8.18 -7.42 -4.05
N SER A 508 -9.29 -8.11 -4.34
CA SER A 508 -9.42 -8.95 -5.55
C SER A 508 -9.22 -8.19 -6.88
N ASN A 509 -9.53 -6.89 -6.92
CA ASN A 509 -9.34 -6.06 -8.11
C ASN A 509 -7.93 -5.47 -8.20
N SER A 510 -7.06 -5.75 -7.22
CA SER A 510 -5.68 -5.26 -7.20
C SER A 510 -4.90 -5.69 -8.44
N GLY A 511 -4.29 -4.72 -9.13
CA GLY A 511 -3.54 -4.94 -10.36
C GLY A 511 -4.38 -5.05 -11.63
N ASN A 512 -5.70 -4.93 -11.55
CA ASN A 512 -6.57 -4.89 -12.73
C ASN A 512 -6.96 -3.44 -13.08
N PHE A 513 -6.57 -2.99 -14.27
CA PHE A 513 -6.83 -1.64 -14.80
C PHE A 513 -8.05 -1.58 -15.72
N SER A 514 -8.63 -2.73 -16.08
CA SER A 514 -9.89 -2.81 -16.83
C SER A 514 -11.13 -2.73 -15.91
N THR A 515 -10.95 -2.94 -14.61
CA THR A 515 -12.02 -2.87 -13.59
C THR A 515 -11.87 -1.66 -12.68
N ASP A 516 -12.83 -1.48 -11.78
CA ASP A 516 -12.73 -0.50 -10.70
C ASP A 516 -11.43 -0.68 -9.88
N ALA A 517 -10.91 0.45 -9.39
CA ALA A 517 -9.70 0.47 -8.57
C ALA A 517 -9.91 -0.28 -7.24
N PRO A 518 -8.85 -0.78 -6.59
CA PRO A 518 -8.96 -1.49 -5.32
C PRO A 518 -9.61 -0.61 -4.25
N VAL A 519 -10.61 -1.16 -3.55
CA VAL A 519 -11.42 -0.43 -2.56
C VAL A 519 -10.59 -0.04 -1.33
N MET A 520 -9.57 -0.85 -1.01
CA MET A 520 -8.67 -0.65 0.12
C MET A 520 -7.25 -1.08 -0.21
N THR A 521 -6.29 -0.36 0.38
CA THR A 521 -4.86 -0.67 0.26
C THR A 521 -4.25 -0.69 1.66
N PHE A 522 -3.55 -1.78 1.98
CA PHE A 522 -2.93 -1.97 3.30
C PHE A 522 -1.42 -1.83 3.25
N ASN A 523 -0.79 -2.21 2.15
CA ASN A 523 0.63 -2.02 1.91
C ASN A 523 0.80 -1.68 0.43
N SER A 524 1.65 -0.69 0.11
CA SER A 524 1.85 -0.25 -1.27
C SER A 524 3.31 0.02 -1.61
N ASN A 525 3.72 -0.35 -2.82
CA ASN A 525 4.94 0.13 -3.44
C ASN A 525 4.74 1.56 -3.93
N ASN A 526 4.61 2.49 -2.99
CA ASN A 526 4.30 3.87 -3.30
C ASN A 526 5.50 4.82 -3.24
N ALA A 527 5.32 5.97 -3.90
CA ALA A 527 6.20 7.12 -3.85
C ALA A 527 6.52 7.56 -2.42
N LEU A 528 7.68 8.20 -2.27
CA LEU A 528 8.14 8.67 -0.97
C LEU A 528 7.40 9.94 -0.58
N THR A 529 7.00 10.03 0.69
CA THR A 529 6.38 11.23 1.22
C THR A 529 7.47 12.20 1.67
N VAL A 530 7.58 13.33 0.98
CA VAL A 530 8.52 14.41 1.34
C VAL A 530 7.92 15.28 2.44
N ARG A 531 6.63 15.56 2.33
CA ARG A 531 5.90 16.42 3.26
C ARG A 531 4.53 15.85 3.54
N ASP A 532 4.15 15.82 4.82
CA ASP A 532 2.85 15.35 5.28
C ASP A 532 2.24 16.40 6.23
N PRO A 533 0.96 16.78 6.10
CA PRO A 533 0.30 17.63 7.09
C PRO A 533 0.22 17.00 8.47
N LYS A 534 0.23 15.67 8.59
CA LYS A 534 0.34 15.01 9.89
C LYS A 534 1.82 14.89 10.25
N THR A 535 2.24 15.71 11.20
CA THR A 535 3.64 15.76 11.62
C THR A 535 3.89 14.68 12.66
N ASP A 536 4.85 13.80 12.38
CA ASP A 536 5.47 12.95 13.40
C ASP A 536 6.90 13.40 13.61
N PHE A 537 7.12 14.13 14.71
CA PHE A 537 8.40 14.77 14.99
C PHE A 537 9.56 13.76 15.07
N PHE A 538 9.33 12.62 15.71
CA PHE A 538 10.39 11.63 15.93
C PHE A 538 10.65 10.79 14.69
N LYS A 539 9.60 10.42 13.95
CA LYS A 539 9.75 9.72 12.68
C LYS A 539 10.48 10.58 11.65
N ASN A 540 10.09 11.85 11.51
CA ASN A 540 10.76 12.77 10.60
C ASN A 540 12.23 12.97 10.98
N LEU A 541 12.55 13.11 12.28
CA LEU A 541 13.95 13.13 12.73
C LEU A 541 14.72 11.85 12.38
N ASN A 542 14.10 10.68 12.53
CA ASN A 542 14.73 9.42 12.17
C ASN A 542 14.96 9.31 10.65
N GLU A 543 14.02 9.78 9.83
CA GLU A 543 14.18 9.87 8.38
C GLU A 543 15.31 10.81 7.99
N ILE A 544 15.42 11.97 8.65
CA ILE A 544 16.54 12.93 8.48
C ILE A 544 17.88 12.26 8.82
N ILE A 545 17.97 11.55 9.95
CA ILE A 545 19.18 10.84 10.36
C ILE A 545 19.54 9.75 9.34
N THR A 546 18.56 8.95 8.93
CA THR A 546 18.75 7.87 7.94
C THR A 546 19.22 8.42 6.59
N ALA A 547 18.70 9.57 6.15
CA ALA A 547 19.14 10.22 4.93
C ALA A 547 20.63 10.65 4.99
N VAL A 548 21.07 11.16 6.14
CA VAL A 548 22.48 11.55 6.38
C VAL A 548 23.38 10.31 6.50
N GLU A 549 22.95 9.28 7.22
CA GLU A 549 23.69 8.02 7.39
C GLU A 549 23.90 7.29 6.06
N ASN A 550 22.91 7.34 5.17
CA ASN A 550 23.01 6.77 3.83
C ASN A 550 23.81 7.63 2.85
N HIS A 551 24.28 8.83 3.26
CA HIS A 551 24.99 9.79 2.41
C HIS A 551 24.25 10.17 1.11
N LYS A 552 22.90 10.12 1.12
CA LYS A 552 22.07 10.39 -0.06
C LYS A 552 21.71 11.87 -0.15
N LEU A 553 21.99 12.50 -1.29
CA LEU A 553 21.58 13.88 -1.53
C LEU A 553 20.09 13.96 -1.91
N TYR A 554 19.66 13.09 -2.82
CA TYR A 554 18.31 12.99 -3.37
C TYR A 554 17.71 11.58 -3.14
N PRO A 555 16.39 11.38 -3.32
CA PRO A 555 15.80 10.05 -3.36
C PRO A 555 16.46 9.20 -4.45
N ASP A 556 17.03 8.07 -4.08
CA ASP A 556 17.63 7.16 -5.05
C ASP A 556 17.25 5.73 -4.67
N SER A 557 16.95 4.92 -5.68
CA SER A 557 16.57 3.52 -5.52
C SER A 557 17.75 2.55 -5.68
N GLU A 558 18.93 3.00 -6.14
CA GLU A 558 20.06 2.12 -6.44
C GLU A 558 21.05 1.96 -5.28
N SER A 559 21.26 3.01 -4.50
CA SER A 559 22.16 2.98 -3.33
C SER A 559 21.38 2.91 -2.01
N GLY A 560 21.93 2.34 -0.92
CA GLY A 560 21.38 2.43 0.44
C GLY A 560 19.90 2.00 0.63
N ASP A 561 19.19 2.64 1.58
CA ASP A 561 17.75 2.41 1.78
C ASP A 561 16.92 3.07 0.67
N MET A 562 16.21 2.25 -0.13
CA MET A 562 15.38 2.68 -1.25
C MET A 562 14.25 3.64 -0.85
N ARG A 563 13.84 3.67 0.43
CA ARG A 563 12.77 4.56 0.93
C ARG A 563 13.27 5.83 1.61
N SER A 564 14.57 6.11 1.55
CA SER A 564 15.15 7.36 2.04
C SER A 564 14.82 8.52 1.11
N THR A 565 14.27 9.62 1.66
CA THR A 565 13.92 10.84 0.92
C THR A 565 15.13 11.71 0.52
N GLY A 566 16.32 11.43 1.05
CA GLY A 566 17.55 12.18 0.76
C GLY A 566 17.70 13.46 1.59
N MET A 567 18.93 13.99 1.66
CA MET A 567 19.28 15.13 2.50
C MET A 567 18.57 16.44 2.12
N GLU A 568 18.30 16.69 0.83
CA GLU A 568 17.63 17.92 0.41
C GLU A 568 16.18 18.00 0.94
N ASN A 569 15.43 16.91 0.76
CA ASN A 569 14.09 16.77 1.30
C ASN A 569 14.11 16.72 2.83
N ALA A 570 15.13 16.10 3.44
CA ALA A 570 15.31 16.10 4.89
C ALA A 570 15.53 17.52 5.47
N ILE A 571 16.25 18.40 4.77
CA ILE A 571 16.38 19.82 5.19
C ILE A 571 15.02 20.51 5.17
N GLN A 572 14.21 20.26 4.13
CA GLN A 572 12.84 20.77 4.08
C GLN A 572 11.99 20.23 5.23
N MET A 573 12.14 18.95 5.60
CA MET A 573 11.46 18.38 6.77
C MET A 573 11.90 19.07 8.07
N ILE A 574 13.17 19.45 8.24
CA ILE A 574 13.64 20.21 9.41
C ILE A 574 12.95 21.57 9.47
N ASP A 575 12.86 22.28 8.35
CA ASP A 575 12.16 23.56 8.27
C ASP A 575 10.69 23.44 8.67
N ASP A 576 10.02 22.37 8.22
CA ASP A 576 8.63 22.07 8.59
C ASP A 576 8.48 21.76 10.08
N LEU A 577 9.37 20.97 10.66
CA LEU A 577 9.37 20.69 12.10
C LEU A 577 9.61 21.97 12.92
N MET A 578 10.51 22.84 12.47
CA MET A 578 10.75 24.14 13.11
C MET A 578 9.53 25.06 13.00
N GLU A 579 8.85 25.08 11.86
CA GLU A 579 7.62 25.82 11.65
C GLU A 579 6.52 25.33 12.61
N HIS A 580 6.32 24.01 12.72
CA HIS A 580 5.35 23.40 13.64
C HIS A 580 5.61 23.80 15.10
N VAL A 581 6.87 23.68 15.57
CA VAL A 581 7.24 24.07 16.94
C VAL A 581 7.07 25.57 17.16
N SER A 582 7.39 26.40 16.16
CA SER A 582 7.20 27.85 16.22
C SER A 582 5.73 28.24 16.34
N LYS A 583 4.85 27.63 15.53
CA LYS A 583 3.39 27.82 15.62
C LYS A 583 2.84 27.37 16.97
N SER A 584 3.26 26.21 17.44
CA SER A 584 2.90 25.70 18.77
C SER A 584 3.32 26.66 19.89
N ARG A 585 4.53 27.23 19.81
CA ARG A 585 4.99 28.28 20.74
C ARG A 585 4.18 29.56 20.63
N ALA A 586 3.84 30.00 19.42
CA ALA A 586 3.01 31.18 19.20
C ALA A 586 1.60 31.01 19.80
N LEU A 587 1.01 29.82 19.65
CA LEU A 587 -0.28 29.48 20.25
C LEU A 587 -0.22 29.53 21.79
N VAL A 588 0.80 28.91 22.39
CA VAL A 588 1.02 28.97 23.85
C VAL A 588 1.24 30.41 24.32
N GLY A 589 1.99 31.21 23.57
CA GLY A 589 2.17 32.64 23.85
C GLY A 589 0.85 33.42 23.84
N ALA A 590 -0.02 33.19 22.85
CA ALA A 590 -1.34 33.79 22.78
C ALA A 590 -2.25 33.38 23.95
N GLN A 591 -2.23 32.08 24.32
CA GLN A 591 -2.98 31.57 25.48
C GLN A 591 -2.47 32.16 26.80
N SER A 592 -1.15 32.29 26.95
CA SER A 592 -0.54 32.94 28.11
C SER A 592 -1.00 34.39 28.24
N ASN A 593 -1.02 35.16 27.15
CA ASN A 593 -1.54 36.53 27.17
C ASN A 593 -3.02 36.58 27.56
N SER A 594 -3.84 35.66 27.04
CA SER A 594 -5.26 35.56 27.42
C SER A 594 -5.44 35.21 28.91
N LEU A 595 -4.58 34.37 29.47
CA LEU A 595 -4.60 34.01 30.88
C LEU A 595 -4.18 35.19 31.76
N THR A 596 -3.13 35.92 31.39
CA THR A 596 -2.70 37.15 32.08
C THR A 596 -3.83 38.17 32.13
N ASN A 597 -4.48 38.45 31.00
CA ASN A 597 -5.63 39.37 30.95
C ASN A 597 -6.80 38.89 31.83
N SER A 598 -7.05 37.58 31.87
CA SER A 598 -8.10 37.00 32.72
C SER A 598 -7.75 37.11 34.21
N LEU A 599 -6.48 36.89 34.56
CA LEU A 599 -5.97 37.04 35.91
C LEU A 599 -6.09 38.49 36.40
N GLU A 600 -5.68 39.46 35.59
CA GLU A 600 -5.83 40.89 35.90
C GLU A 600 -7.29 41.27 36.12
N ARG A 601 -8.21 40.75 35.29
CA ARG A 601 -9.65 40.99 35.44
C ARG A 601 -10.22 40.37 36.71
N VAL A 602 -9.79 39.15 37.06
CA VAL A 602 -10.22 38.48 38.30
C VAL A 602 -9.69 39.22 39.51
N GLN A 603 -8.43 39.66 39.50
CA GLN A 603 -7.85 40.49 40.56
C GLN A 603 -8.62 41.81 40.74
N LEU A 604 -8.98 42.48 39.63
CA LEU A 604 -9.80 43.69 39.70
C LEU A 604 -11.19 43.42 40.28
N LEU A 605 -11.81 42.30 39.89
CA LEU A 605 -13.12 41.88 40.41
C LEU A 605 -13.04 41.51 41.90
N GLU A 606 -11.98 40.83 42.31
CA GLU A 606 -11.71 40.49 43.71
C GLU A 606 -11.58 41.76 44.54
N ILE A 607 -10.74 42.71 44.12
CA ILE A 607 -10.61 44.02 44.79
C ILE A 607 -11.96 44.73 44.87
N SER A 608 -12.70 44.81 43.76
CA SER A 608 -14.01 45.46 43.72
C SER A 608 -15.03 44.78 44.64
N THR A 609 -15.02 43.46 44.70
CA THR A 609 -15.89 42.67 45.60
C THR A 609 -15.48 42.84 47.04
N MET A 610 -14.18 42.87 47.35
CA MET A 610 -13.67 43.17 48.69
C MET A 610 -14.08 44.58 49.14
N THR A 611 -13.96 45.58 48.26
CA THR A 611 -14.40 46.95 48.53
C THR A 611 -15.92 47.03 48.75
N LEU A 612 -16.73 46.37 47.89
CA LEU A 612 -18.19 46.30 48.07
C LEU A 612 -18.56 45.60 49.38
N ARG A 613 -17.92 44.47 49.68
CA ARG A 613 -18.13 43.75 50.94
C ARG A 613 -17.77 44.63 52.13
N SER A 614 -16.64 45.34 52.07
CA SER A 614 -16.21 46.23 53.13
C SER A 614 -17.18 47.39 53.32
N SER A 615 -17.70 47.97 52.23
CA SER A 615 -18.71 49.03 52.30
C SER A 615 -20.07 48.59 52.85
N VAL A 616 -20.41 47.29 52.81
CA VAL A 616 -21.75 46.78 53.21
C VAL A 616 -21.72 46.06 54.55
N ILE A 617 -20.70 45.25 54.80
CA ILE A 617 -20.60 44.37 55.98
C ILE A 617 -19.66 44.96 57.02
N ASP A 618 -18.54 45.55 56.59
CA ASP A 618 -17.57 46.05 57.55
C ASP A 618 -18.11 47.33 58.19
N THR A 619 -17.93 47.43 59.50
CA THR A 619 -18.31 48.62 60.24
C THR A 619 -17.23 49.67 60.08
N ASP A 620 -17.58 50.90 59.72
CA ASP A 620 -16.67 52.03 59.82
C ASP A 620 -16.34 52.25 61.31
N ILE A 621 -15.16 51.79 61.72
CA ILE A 621 -14.73 51.83 63.13
C ILE A 621 -14.67 53.27 63.64
N ALA A 622 -14.33 54.25 62.78
CA ALA A 622 -14.26 55.64 63.20
C ALA A 622 -15.68 56.19 63.48
N GLU A 623 -16.63 55.96 62.56
CA GLU A 623 -18.02 56.39 62.76
C GLU A 623 -18.68 55.64 63.93
N ALA A 624 -18.51 54.32 64.02
CA ALA A 624 -19.07 53.52 65.11
C ALA A 624 -18.47 53.89 66.48
N SER A 625 -17.15 54.15 66.55
CA SER A 625 -16.50 54.62 67.78
C SER A 625 -16.99 56.01 68.18
N LEU A 626 -17.23 56.90 67.21
CA LEU A 626 -17.77 58.23 67.47
C LEU A 626 -19.22 58.16 67.98
N ASN A 627 -20.06 57.37 67.31
CA ASN A 627 -21.45 57.12 67.74
C ASN A 627 -21.50 56.47 69.13
N LEU A 628 -20.63 55.50 69.42
CA LEU A 628 -20.51 54.89 70.74
C LEU A 628 -20.09 55.91 71.80
N THR A 629 -19.12 56.77 71.49
CA THR A 629 -18.65 57.82 72.39
C THR A 629 -19.75 58.84 72.67
N GLN A 630 -20.48 59.27 71.63
CA GLN A 630 -21.63 60.17 71.76
C GLN A 630 -22.74 59.54 72.59
N LEU A 631 -23.09 58.27 72.33
CA LEU A 631 -24.12 57.56 73.07
C LEU A 631 -23.69 57.37 74.54
N SER A 632 -22.45 56.98 74.79
CA SER A 632 -21.89 56.86 76.13
C SER A 632 -21.91 58.19 76.87
N LEU A 633 -21.54 59.29 76.22
CA LEU A 633 -21.58 60.63 76.82
C LEU A 633 -23.02 61.06 77.11
N SER A 634 -23.95 60.83 76.18
CA SER A 634 -25.37 61.12 76.38
C SER A 634 -25.98 60.28 77.51
N TYR A 635 -25.56 59.01 77.62
CA TYR A 635 -25.98 58.10 78.68
C TYR A 635 -25.42 58.53 80.04
N GLN A 636 -24.14 58.92 80.12
CA GLN A 636 -23.55 59.51 81.32
C GLN A 636 -24.23 60.82 81.73
N ALA A 637 -24.55 61.69 80.76
CA ALA A 637 -25.29 62.92 81.01
C ALA A 637 -26.73 62.65 81.48
N MET A 638 -27.41 61.66 80.91
CA MET A 638 -28.73 61.21 81.35
C MET A 638 -28.66 60.65 82.78
N LEU A 639 -27.72 59.76 83.09
CA LEU A 639 -27.50 59.24 84.45
C LEU A 639 -27.23 60.36 85.46
N SER A 640 -26.39 61.35 85.10
CA SER A 640 -26.13 62.53 85.94
C SER A 640 -27.40 63.38 86.13
N THR A 641 -28.23 63.54 85.10
CA THR A 641 -29.47 64.31 85.19
C THR A 641 -30.51 63.57 86.03
N VAL A 642 -30.66 62.26 85.85
CA VAL A 642 -31.51 61.40 86.69
C VAL A 642 -31.04 61.43 88.14
N ALA A 643 -29.73 61.38 88.40
CA ALA A 643 -29.18 61.53 89.74
C ALA A 643 -29.50 62.90 90.35
N LYS A 644 -29.40 64.00 89.59
CA LYS A 644 -29.78 65.36 90.05
C LYS A 644 -31.28 65.50 90.29
N ILE A 645 -32.14 64.94 89.43
CA ILE A 645 -33.60 64.91 89.62
C ILE A 645 -33.97 64.07 90.85
N SER A 646 -33.29 62.93 91.06
CA SER A 646 -33.48 62.12 92.26
C SER A 646 -33.01 62.82 93.54
N GLN A 647 -32.02 63.72 93.47
CA GLN A 647 -31.60 64.57 94.59
C GLN A 647 -32.54 65.75 94.83
N LEU A 648 -33.30 66.19 93.82
CA LEU A 648 -34.50 67.04 93.94
C LEU A 648 -35.69 66.23 94.47
N SER A 649 -35.47 65.44 95.51
CA SER A 649 -36.57 64.93 96.30
C SER A 649 -37.18 66.09 97.08
N LEU A 650 -38.48 66.31 96.90
CA LEU A 650 -39.30 67.27 97.68
C LEU A 650 -39.15 67.04 99.21
N VAL A 651 -38.61 65.88 99.61
CA VAL A 651 -38.32 65.50 101.01
C VAL A 651 -37.16 66.29 101.63
N ASN A 652 -36.28 66.94 100.86
CA ASN A 652 -35.24 67.82 101.42
C ASN A 652 -35.67 69.29 101.53
N TYR A 653 -36.85 69.66 100.99
CA TYR A 653 -37.37 71.04 101.05
C TYR A 653 -38.54 71.21 102.04
N LEU A 654 -39.16 70.12 102.48
CA LEU A 654 -39.99 70.04 103.69
C LEU A 654 -39.12 69.64 104.88
#